data_AF-A0A9P7G3I5-F1
#
_entry.id   AF-A0A9P7G3I5-F1
#
_cell.length_a   1.000
_cell.length_b   1.000
_cell.length_c   1.000
_cell.angle_alpha   90.00
_cell.angle_beta   90.00
_cell.angle_gamma   90.00
#
_symmetry.space_group_name_H-M   'P 1'
#
loop_
_entity.id
_entity.type
_entity.pdbx_description
1 polymer ?
#
loop_
_entity_poly.entity_id
_entity_poly.type
_entity_poly.pdbx_seq_one_letter_code
_entity_poly.pdbx_strand_id
1 'polypeptide(L)'
;MLSAVAARKAAQAARQDSNVPSLDPSPPTPPQVPEKLTAKPLSKRKSSAQSSTPAKKKKKQKPTPAPAQRYFDGTDAFKDQDDVIVIDSDDEVPSDDSDVPAPTTSKRRWSPSIPLNDSSDEGEDIDVPFNVLPTASSRPKPEVPDVLSTFSPIPNQNTFFLDSTEVSALQLDCDPERNATIVALHPEETLCLLGTYSLFVLQGSISLCGVTLSSSPQCHHVYAPRSSPLPVLEGVDGSGSVPQIANLPQAVQSLTSALVLLQELDTGVSGLGHICRTFDRVFEPSRLQKSVATTPFQLSGVHMITSQTKDTQAFDVPFSWERALKPADAPASVHLVKGPKKSGKSTFARTLVNSLLGRYQKVAYLECDVGQSEFTPGGMVALNVVSRPIFGPPFTHPTLPHCAHYIGAATPRSSPSHYLAAIQALLETYRLDIQTPAISWSTDDDDTRISDTIPLVINTMGWNKGLGADLTGKIQDMAEPTDIYDIEAPFDPAWPAPAAPVRPTNPAPSNFASKLHTLQPIPPSPLSTNYSAVDHRSLGIMSYFHAVFPASPLPPKDDLAQVTATSWRTTLPLCAYPPYEVDGARMFDKVILSGAGTEDVVSSEVRRVLNGAIVGLVASAPGTLDIDIESDTSVPATIPYTQGFAPPSPATSTCHGLGLIRSVSPSSTHMHILTPVPHGLLAEAKVLVKGELELPIWGMLDFRGDGEDVAGVEKGKVPYLQWGKGEGAGAERRRVRRNLMRRGQM
;
A
#
# COMPACT_ATOMS: atom_id res chain seq x y z
N MET A 1 -24.32 8.07 26.47
CA MET A 1 -24.48 6.84 25.66
C MET A 1 -25.79 6.86 24.88
N LEU A 2 -26.96 6.63 25.48
CA LEU A 2 -28.27 6.66 24.77
C LEU A 2 -28.49 7.89 23.85
N SER A 3 -28.07 9.09 24.28
CA SER A 3 -28.20 10.32 23.49
C SER A 3 -27.38 10.34 22.19
N ALA A 4 -26.24 9.65 22.10
CA ALA A 4 -25.41 9.61 20.89
C ALA A 4 -26.05 8.72 19.81
N VAL A 5 -26.67 7.60 20.21
CA VAL A 5 -27.45 6.74 19.33
C VAL A 5 -28.68 7.48 18.81
N ALA A 6 -29.37 8.23 19.69
CA ALA A 6 -30.47 9.09 19.30
C ALA A 6 -30.03 10.18 18.30
N ALA A 7 -28.86 10.81 18.51
CA ALA A 7 -28.32 11.81 17.59
C ALA A 7 -27.98 11.24 16.20
N ARG A 8 -27.33 10.06 16.13
CA ARG A 8 -27.06 9.40 14.83
C ARG A 8 -28.36 9.04 14.09
N LYS A 9 -29.35 8.44 14.76
CA LYS A 9 -30.65 8.12 14.13
C LYS A 9 -31.44 9.36 13.73
N ALA A 10 -31.41 10.43 14.53
CA ALA A 10 -32.03 11.71 14.16
C ALA A 10 -31.36 12.34 12.92
N ALA A 11 -30.02 12.27 12.82
CA ALA A 11 -29.29 12.76 11.64
C ALA A 11 -29.56 11.93 10.38
N GLN A 12 -29.74 10.61 10.49
CA GLN A 12 -30.17 9.76 9.37
C GLN A 12 -31.60 10.07 8.92
N ALA A 13 -32.55 10.20 9.86
CA ALA A 13 -33.93 10.57 9.54
C ALA A 13 -34.02 11.96 8.87
N ALA A 14 -33.29 12.95 9.40
CA ALA A 14 -33.22 14.29 8.82
C ALA A 14 -32.58 14.35 7.40
N ARG A 15 -31.85 13.31 6.98
CA ARG A 15 -31.37 13.14 5.59
C ARG A 15 -32.40 12.51 4.66
N GLN A 16 -33.48 11.93 5.18
CA GLN A 16 -34.57 11.32 4.38
C GLN A 16 -35.75 12.27 4.16
N ASP A 17 -36.04 13.16 5.11
CA ASP A 17 -37.17 14.12 5.03
C ASP A 17 -36.87 15.41 4.22
N SER A 18 -35.68 15.55 3.65
CA SER A 18 -35.22 16.76 2.92
C SER A 18 -35.79 16.90 1.50
N ASN A 19 -37.12 16.92 1.42
CA ASN A 19 -37.88 17.08 0.18
C ASN A 19 -37.52 18.41 -0.54
N VAL A 20 -37.09 18.32 -1.80
CA VAL A 20 -36.56 19.46 -2.56
C VAL A 20 -37.67 20.43 -2.98
N PRO A 21 -37.62 21.73 -2.63
CA PRO A 21 -38.56 22.71 -3.16
C PRO A 21 -38.25 23.00 -4.63
N SER A 22 -39.20 22.71 -5.52
CA SER A 22 -39.10 22.98 -6.96
C SER A 22 -39.05 24.48 -7.25
N LEU A 23 -38.05 24.92 -8.02
CA LEU A 23 -37.94 26.29 -8.55
C LEU A 23 -37.98 26.26 -10.08
N ASP A 24 -39.03 26.82 -10.67
CA ASP A 24 -39.19 26.90 -12.13
C ASP A 24 -38.22 27.92 -12.77
N PRO A 25 -37.49 27.54 -13.83
CA PRO A 25 -36.58 28.46 -14.53
C PRO A 25 -37.31 29.28 -15.60
N SER A 26 -37.88 30.42 -15.21
CA SER A 26 -38.35 31.43 -16.18
C SER A 26 -37.16 32.10 -16.92
N PRO A 27 -37.17 32.20 -18.27
CA PRO A 27 -36.00 32.64 -19.04
C PRO A 27 -35.81 34.17 -19.04
N PRO A 28 -34.56 34.68 -19.02
CA PRO A 28 -34.27 36.12 -19.02
C PRO A 28 -34.49 36.76 -20.40
N THR A 29 -35.04 37.98 -20.40
CA THR A 29 -35.21 38.82 -21.60
C THR A 29 -33.93 39.61 -21.91
N PRO A 30 -33.46 39.71 -23.17
CA PRO A 30 -32.23 40.43 -23.50
C PRO A 30 -32.38 41.96 -23.42
N PRO A 31 -31.33 42.69 -22.99
CA PRO A 31 -31.34 44.16 -22.96
C PRO A 31 -31.25 44.77 -24.38
N GLN A 32 -31.90 45.92 -24.56
CA GLN A 32 -31.98 46.64 -25.83
C GLN A 32 -30.72 47.45 -26.14
N VAL A 33 -30.38 47.58 -27.43
CA VAL A 33 -29.25 48.39 -27.94
C VAL A 33 -29.77 49.62 -28.69
N PRO A 34 -29.34 50.84 -28.34
CA PRO A 34 -29.52 52.03 -29.17
C PRO A 34 -28.43 52.14 -30.25
N GLU A 35 -28.84 52.06 -31.52
CA GLU A 35 -28.12 52.67 -32.65
C GLU A 35 -28.15 54.23 -32.53
N LYS A 36 -27.33 55.09 -33.18
CA LYS A 36 -26.38 55.07 -34.33
C LYS A 36 -25.46 56.34 -34.17
N LEU A 37 -24.63 56.90 -35.07
CA LEU A 37 -24.22 56.72 -36.49
C LEU A 37 -22.85 57.45 -36.71
N THR A 38 -22.00 57.02 -37.67
CA THR A 38 -20.85 57.76 -38.27
C THR A 38 -19.63 58.17 -37.37
N ALA A 39 -18.40 58.36 -37.86
CA ALA A 39 -17.81 58.33 -39.23
C ALA A 39 -16.37 57.74 -39.25
N LYS A 40 -15.82 57.46 -40.44
CA LYS A 40 -14.37 57.19 -40.71
C LYS A 40 -13.76 58.33 -41.54
N PRO A 41 -12.43 58.52 -41.51
CA PRO A 41 -11.62 58.13 -42.68
C PRO A 41 -10.25 57.47 -42.32
N LEU A 42 -9.42 57.18 -43.34
CA LEU A 42 -8.13 56.45 -43.25
C LEU A 42 -6.93 57.33 -43.65
N SER A 43 -5.71 57.06 -43.13
CA SER A 43 -4.47 56.98 -43.97
C SER A 43 -3.13 56.58 -43.27
N LYS A 44 -2.53 55.47 -43.77
CA LYS A 44 -1.13 55.29 -44.30
C LYS A 44 0.17 55.78 -43.59
N ARG A 45 1.23 54.94 -43.75
CA ARG A 45 2.71 55.12 -43.61
C ARG A 45 3.28 55.02 -42.17
N LYS A 46 4.38 54.29 -41.86
CA LYS A 46 5.80 54.14 -42.38
C LYS A 46 6.74 55.29 -41.92
N SER A 47 8.04 55.11 -41.59
CA SER A 47 8.90 53.89 -41.41
C SER A 47 10.38 54.23 -41.08
N SER A 48 11.08 53.38 -40.29
CA SER A 48 12.56 53.23 -40.21
C SER A 48 12.89 51.96 -39.38
N ALA A 49 13.76 50.98 -39.70
CA ALA A 49 15.04 50.89 -40.44
C ALA A 49 16.22 51.58 -39.70
N GLN A 50 17.43 51.04 -39.55
CA GLN A 50 18.24 50.07 -40.36
C GLN A 50 19.03 49.08 -39.44
N SER A 51 19.25 47.80 -39.80
CA SER A 51 20.43 47.17 -40.50
C SER A 51 21.76 47.18 -39.71
N SER A 52 22.65 46.16 -39.75
CA SER A 52 23.04 45.32 -40.90
C SER A 52 23.51 43.88 -40.59
N THR A 53 23.49 43.02 -41.61
CA THR A 53 23.94 41.59 -41.69
C THR A 53 25.31 41.48 -42.47
N PRO A 54 25.82 40.34 -43.04
CA PRO A 54 25.44 38.90 -43.01
C PRO A 54 26.58 37.82 -43.01
N ALA A 55 26.17 36.54 -43.00
CA ALA A 55 26.80 35.35 -43.66
C ALA A 55 28.03 34.66 -42.97
N LYS A 56 28.39 33.38 -43.24
CA LYS A 56 28.08 32.43 -44.36
C LYS A 56 27.74 30.99 -43.89
N LYS A 57 27.09 30.21 -44.78
CA LYS A 57 26.81 28.75 -44.64
C LYS A 57 27.99 27.87 -45.10
N LYS A 58 28.12 26.64 -44.57
CA LYS A 58 28.56 25.43 -45.32
C LYS A 58 27.97 24.13 -44.71
N LYS A 59 28.37 22.93 -45.18
CA LYS A 59 27.47 21.77 -45.36
C LYS A 59 28.13 20.41 -45.05
N LYS A 60 27.37 19.46 -44.44
CA LYS A 60 27.51 17.98 -44.41
C LYS A 60 28.91 17.33 -44.19
N GLN A 61 29.04 16.41 -43.21
CA GLN A 61 29.04 14.93 -43.42
C GLN A 61 29.16 14.11 -42.10
N LYS A 62 28.87 12.80 -42.19
CA LYS A 62 29.14 11.70 -41.22
C LYS A 62 30.29 10.85 -41.84
N PRO A 63 31.12 10.08 -41.08
CA PRO A 63 30.65 8.86 -40.40
C PRO A 63 31.38 8.48 -39.07
N THR A 64 30.97 7.35 -38.49
CA THR A 64 31.60 6.53 -37.40
C THR A 64 32.36 5.32 -38.01
N PRO A 65 32.99 4.36 -37.27
CA PRO A 65 33.23 4.22 -35.80
C PRO A 65 34.67 3.78 -35.34
N ALA A 66 34.93 3.90 -34.02
CA ALA A 66 35.80 3.03 -33.18
C ALA A 66 37.34 2.96 -33.47
N PRO A 67 38.18 2.35 -32.58
CA PRO A 67 37.93 1.77 -31.26
C PRO A 67 38.73 2.40 -30.08
N ALA A 68 38.65 1.76 -28.90
CA ALA A 68 39.15 2.21 -27.61
C ALA A 68 40.69 2.26 -27.42
N GLN A 69 41.15 3.04 -26.42
CA GLN A 69 41.77 2.48 -25.21
C GLN A 69 41.84 3.50 -24.05
N ARG A 70 42.24 3.04 -22.85
CA ARG A 70 42.41 3.84 -21.63
C ARG A 70 43.89 4.14 -21.39
N TYR A 71 44.22 5.30 -20.84
CA TYR A 71 45.35 5.40 -19.91
C TYR A 71 45.10 6.50 -18.87
N PHE A 72 45.62 6.30 -17.65
CA PHE A 72 45.72 7.29 -16.58
C PHE A 72 47.20 7.64 -16.49
N ASP A 73 47.58 8.88 -16.81
CA ASP A 73 48.70 9.60 -16.17
C ASP A 73 48.73 11.04 -16.66
N GLY A 74 49.06 11.98 -15.78
CA GLY A 74 48.91 13.41 -16.06
C GLY A 74 49.17 14.36 -14.90
N THR A 75 50.28 14.15 -14.18
CA THR A 75 51.06 15.15 -13.40
C THR A 75 50.31 16.30 -12.71
N ASP A 76 50.26 16.24 -11.38
CA ASP A 76 49.97 17.39 -10.51
C ASP A 76 51.10 18.45 -10.61
N ALA A 77 50.75 19.74 -10.54
CA ALA A 77 51.68 20.86 -10.73
C ALA A 77 51.13 22.26 -10.32
N PHE A 78 51.00 22.52 -9.01
CA PHE A 78 51.10 23.84 -8.34
C PHE A 78 51.07 23.54 -6.82
N LYS A 79 52.15 23.59 -6.03
CA LYS A 79 53.19 24.63 -5.88
C LYS A 79 52.59 26.02 -5.63
N ASP A 80 52.34 26.34 -4.37
CA ASP A 80 53.13 27.36 -3.63
C ASP A 80 52.33 27.87 -2.43
N GLN A 81 52.73 27.48 -1.20
CA GLN A 81 52.94 28.40 -0.07
C GLN A 81 53.52 27.64 1.13
N ASP A 82 54.56 28.23 1.71
CA ASP A 82 55.23 27.77 2.92
C ASP A 82 54.42 28.17 4.18
N ASP A 83 54.48 27.34 5.22
CA ASP A 83 54.78 27.87 6.56
C ASP A 83 55.44 26.79 7.43
N VAL A 84 56.37 27.20 8.30
CA VAL A 84 57.36 26.29 8.91
C VAL A 84 57.24 26.26 10.43
N ILE A 85 57.03 25.08 11.00
CA ILE A 85 57.45 24.75 12.37
C ILE A 85 58.16 23.39 12.36
N VAL A 86 59.47 23.41 12.61
CA VAL A 86 60.31 22.23 12.89
C VAL A 86 60.57 22.19 14.39
N ILE A 87 60.47 20.99 14.99
CA ILE A 87 61.11 20.65 16.26
C ILE A 87 61.71 19.25 16.08
N ASP A 88 63.03 19.17 16.07
CA ASP A 88 63.78 17.92 16.01
C ASP A 88 63.95 17.29 17.40
N SER A 89 64.02 15.95 17.44
CA SER A 89 64.89 15.22 18.39
C SER A 89 65.06 13.77 17.93
N ASP A 90 66.29 13.36 17.72
CA ASP A 90 66.70 12.05 17.18
C ASP A 90 66.45 10.87 18.13
N ASP A 91 66.49 9.64 17.58
CA ASP A 91 67.32 8.55 18.13
C ASP A 91 67.52 7.43 17.07
N GLU A 92 68.65 6.71 17.14
CA GLU A 92 69.14 5.84 16.05
C GLU A 92 68.85 4.32 16.19
N VAL A 93 69.20 3.59 15.11
CA VAL A 93 68.96 2.15 14.80
C VAL A 93 69.91 1.19 15.59
N PRO A 94 69.67 -0.15 15.66
CA PRO A 94 69.97 -1.06 14.53
C PRO A 94 69.14 -2.38 14.37
N SER A 95 69.15 -2.92 13.13
CA SER A 95 69.08 -4.34 12.65
C SER A 95 68.35 -5.43 13.48
N ASP A 96 67.59 -6.36 12.88
CA ASP A 96 68.13 -7.39 11.96
C ASP A 96 67.12 -7.98 10.92
N ASP A 97 67.65 -8.81 10.01
CA ASP A 97 67.07 -9.50 8.84
C ASP A 97 65.94 -10.55 9.14
N SER A 98 65.12 -11.07 8.20
CA SER A 98 64.98 -10.94 6.72
C SER A 98 63.63 -11.54 6.20
N ASP A 99 63.46 -11.56 4.85
CA ASP A 99 62.52 -12.34 4.02
C ASP A 99 61.05 -11.90 3.78
N VAL A 100 60.59 -12.12 2.53
CA VAL A 100 59.35 -11.60 1.93
C VAL A 100 58.72 -12.65 0.99
N PRO A 101 57.38 -12.84 1.01
CA PRO A 101 56.68 -12.89 -0.29
C PRO A 101 55.24 -12.32 -0.34
N ALA A 102 55.02 -11.50 -1.37
CA ALA A 102 53.78 -11.38 -2.16
C ALA A 102 52.52 -10.67 -1.55
N PRO A 103 51.64 -10.08 -2.40
CA PRO A 103 50.65 -9.09 -1.96
C PRO A 103 49.28 -9.66 -1.57
N THR A 104 48.62 -9.02 -0.60
CA THR A 104 47.22 -9.32 -0.24
C THR A 104 46.23 -8.72 -1.23
N THR A 105 45.17 -9.47 -1.56
CA THR A 105 44.18 -9.04 -2.56
C THR A 105 43.14 -8.08 -1.99
N SER A 106 42.85 -7.03 -2.78
CA SER A 106 41.93 -5.92 -2.47
C SER A 106 40.60 -6.35 -1.85
N LYS A 107 40.35 -5.96 -0.59
CA LYS A 107 38.99 -5.91 -0.02
C LYS A 107 38.14 -4.92 -0.82
N ARG A 108 37.03 -5.38 -1.43
CA ARG A 108 36.10 -4.49 -2.13
C ARG A 108 35.48 -3.48 -1.15
N ARG A 109 35.28 -2.24 -1.62
CA ARG A 109 34.69 -1.15 -0.84
C ARG A 109 33.17 -1.38 -0.63
N TRP A 110 32.69 -0.99 0.54
CA TRP A 110 31.29 -1.05 0.97
C TRP A 110 30.42 -0.07 0.15
N SER A 111 29.20 -0.47 -0.24
CA SER A 111 28.25 0.41 -0.94
C SER A 111 27.35 1.14 0.08
N PRO A 112 27.15 2.48 -0.04
CA PRO A 112 26.39 3.25 0.95
C PRO A 112 24.87 3.23 0.75
N SER A 113 24.35 2.44 -0.19
CA SER A 113 22.96 2.49 -0.68
C SER A 113 21.97 1.62 0.11
N ILE A 114 22.05 1.61 1.45
CA ILE A 114 21.10 0.89 2.32
C ILE A 114 20.47 1.91 3.29
N PRO A 115 19.15 2.20 3.18
CA PRO A 115 18.41 2.92 4.21
C PRO A 115 18.42 2.12 5.52
N LEU A 116 18.67 2.78 6.66
CA LEU A 116 18.52 2.16 7.97
C LEU A 116 17.14 2.48 8.54
N ASN A 117 16.56 1.50 9.23
CA ASN A 117 15.27 1.62 9.91
C ASN A 117 15.24 2.81 10.88
N ASP A 118 14.06 3.40 11.06
CA ASP A 118 13.90 4.50 12.01
C ASP A 118 13.89 4.01 13.47
N SER A 119 14.34 4.90 14.37
CA SER A 119 14.88 4.54 15.67
C SER A 119 13.83 4.64 16.80
N SER A 120 12.79 3.82 16.75
CA SER A 120 11.79 3.72 17.83
C SER A 120 11.58 2.31 18.43
N ASP A 121 12.31 1.29 17.97
CA ASP A 121 12.39 0.00 18.68
C ASP A 121 13.32 0.14 19.90
N GLU A 122 12.71 0.32 21.08
CA GLU A 122 13.34 0.05 22.38
C GLU A 122 12.69 -1.25 22.88
N GLY A 123 13.42 -2.34 22.75
CA GLY A 123 12.93 -3.71 22.92
C GLY A 123 13.97 -4.66 22.34
N GLU A 124 14.83 -5.19 23.21
CA GLU A 124 16.04 -5.91 22.81
C GLU A 124 15.70 -7.23 22.09
N ASP A 125 16.04 -7.28 20.80
CA ASP A 125 16.32 -8.48 20.03
C ASP A 125 17.51 -8.11 19.11
N ILE A 126 18.70 -8.67 19.34
CA ILE A 126 19.96 -8.17 18.75
C ILE A 126 20.24 -8.83 17.40
N ASP A 127 19.84 -8.19 16.30
CA ASP A 127 20.21 -8.56 14.92
C ASP A 127 21.73 -8.39 14.69
N VAL A 128 22.54 -9.37 15.09
CA VAL A 128 23.96 -9.46 14.76
C VAL A 128 24.12 -10.12 13.38
N PRO A 129 24.70 -9.45 12.37
CA PRO A 129 24.96 -10.08 11.07
C PRO A 129 26.08 -11.14 11.19
N PHE A 130 25.68 -12.40 11.30
CA PHE A 130 26.58 -13.55 11.43
C PHE A 130 27.44 -13.77 10.17
N ASN A 131 28.67 -13.25 10.19
CA ASN A 131 29.74 -13.67 9.30
C ASN A 131 30.24 -15.07 9.69
N VAL A 132 29.46 -16.12 9.39
CA VAL A 132 29.96 -17.50 9.44
C VAL A 132 30.95 -17.68 8.29
N LEU A 133 32.23 -17.70 8.63
CA LEU A 133 33.27 -18.24 7.73
C LEU A 133 32.93 -19.71 7.45
N PRO A 134 32.74 -20.12 6.18
CA PRO A 134 32.35 -21.49 5.88
C PRO A 134 33.50 -22.44 6.20
N THR A 135 33.31 -23.27 7.22
CA THR A 135 34.20 -24.40 7.52
C THR A 135 34.15 -25.40 6.37
N ALA A 136 35.29 -25.63 5.74
CA ALA A 136 35.35 -26.39 4.49
C ALA A 136 35.30 -27.91 4.71
N SER A 137 34.12 -28.53 4.64
CA SER A 137 34.00 -29.99 4.42
C SER A 137 32.59 -30.52 4.06
N SER A 138 31.88 -29.89 3.12
CA SER A 138 30.97 -30.65 2.24
C SER A 138 30.81 -29.97 0.88
N ARG A 139 30.69 -30.79 -0.19
CA ARG A 139 30.10 -30.29 -1.44
C ARG A 139 28.59 -30.18 -1.22
N PRO A 140 27.95 -29.04 -1.53
CA PRO A 140 26.51 -29.06 -1.75
C PRO A 140 26.18 -30.12 -2.80
N LYS A 141 25.18 -30.94 -2.54
CA LYS A 141 24.47 -31.60 -3.65
C LYS A 141 23.87 -30.47 -4.51
N PRO A 142 23.76 -30.65 -5.84
CA PRO A 142 22.91 -29.75 -6.61
C PRO A 142 21.48 -29.89 -6.06
N GLU A 143 21.00 -28.84 -5.42
CA GLU A 143 19.57 -28.69 -5.10
C GLU A 143 18.83 -28.72 -6.43
N VAL A 144 17.94 -29.71 -6.61
CA VAL A 144 16.99 -29.70 -7.71
C VAL A 144 16.05 -28.53 -7.42
N PRO A 145 15.88 -27.54 -8.32
CA PRO A 145 14.98 -26.43 -8.05
C PRO A 145 13.56 -26.94 -7.84
N ASP A 146 12.94 -26.56 -6.71
CA ASP A 146 11.56 -26.94 -6.42
C ASP A 146 10.64 -26.48 -7.55
N VAL A 147 9.83 -27.41 -8.07
CA VAL A 147 8.99 -27.22 -9.25
C VAL A 147 7.75 -26.44 -8.83
N LEU A 148 7.54 -25.27 -9.44
CA LEU A 148 6.43 -24.37 -9.11
C LEU A 148 5.28 -24.46 -10.12
N SER A 149 5.53 -25.01 -11.30
CA SER A 149 4.49 -25.38 -12.26
C SER A 149 4.78 -26.78 -12.79
N THR A 150 3.93 -27.75 -12.48
CA THR A 150 3.93 -29.08 -13.15
C THR A 150 3.18 -29.05 -14.49
N PHE A 151 2.27 -28.07 -14.67
CA PHE A 151 1.56 -27.83 -15.92
C PHE A 151 2.52 -27.66 -17.10
N SER A 152 2.20 -28.29 -18.23
CA SER A 152 2.98 -28.20 -19.48
C SER A 152 2.11 -27.64 -20.61
N PRO A 153 2.32 -26.40 -21.08
CA PRO A 153 1.45 -25.75 -22.06
C PRO A 153 1.57 -26.39 -23.45
N ILE A 154 0.48 -27.01 -23.91
CA ILE A 154 0.33 -27.59 -25.25
C ILE A 154 -0.86 -26.92 -25.95
N PRO A 155 -0.60 -26.08 -26.97
CA PRO A 155 -1.65 -25.44 -27.78
C PRO A 155 -2.64 -26.44 -28.37
N ASN A 156 -3.93 -26.11 -28.25
CA ASN A 156 -5.07 -26.90 -28.71
C ASN A 156 -5.21 -28.29 -28.03
N GLN A 157 -4.60 -28.50 -26.85
CA GLN A 157 -4.79 -29.70 -26.03
C GLN A 157 -5.14 -29.36 -24.57
N ASN A 158 -4.35 -28.49 -23.93
CA ASN A 158 -4.64 -27.95 -22.60
C ASN A 158 -4.50 -26.42 -22.51
N THR A 159 -4.09 -25.77 -23.60
CA THR A 159 -3.96 -24.31 -23.74
C THR A 159 -4.69 -23.88 -25.00
N PHE A 160 -5.74 -23.07 -24.86
CA PHE A 160 -6.62 -22.65 -25.97
C PHE A 160 -6.74 -21.13 -25.99
N PHE A 161 -6.26 -20.51 -27.07
CA PHE A 161 -6.34 -19.06 -27.27
C PHE A 161 -7.69 -18.70 -27.87
N LEU A 162 -8.39 -17.72 -27.30
CA LEU A 162 -9.72 -17.31 -27.77
C LEU A 162 -9.64 -16.07 -28.66
N ASP A 163 -10.55 -15.98 -29.64
CA ASP A 163 -10.81 -14.72 -30.34
C ASP A 163 -11.91 -13.87 -29.66
N SER A 164 -12.03 -12.60 -30.06
CA SER A 164 -13.01 -11.63 -29.51
C SER A 164 -14.48 -12.10 -29.57
N THR A 165 -14.82 -12.97 -30.53
CA THR A 165 -16.17 -13.53 -30.69
C THR A 165 -16.41 -14.71 -29.75
N GLU A 166 -15.40 -15.54 -29.51
CA GLU A 166 -15.43 -16.59 -28.50
C GLU A 166 -15.48 -16.01 -27.07
N VAL A 167 -14.68 -14.98 -26.79
CA VAL A 167 -14.73 -14.23 -25.52
C VAL A 167 -16.12 -13.63 -25.30
N SER A 168 -16.69 -12.97 -26.32
CA SER A 168 -18.05 -12.42 -26.26
C SER A 168 -19.13 -13.51 -26.05
N ALA A 169 -18.92 -14.71 -26.62
CA ALA A 169 -19.88 -15.81 -26.50
C ALA A 169 -19.99 -16.36 -25.07
N LEU A 170 -18.94 -16.26 -24.25
CA LEU A 170 -18.94 -16.71 -22.85
C LEU A 170 -19.92 -15.94 -21.94
N GLN A 171 -20.36 -14.73 -22.33
CA GLN A 171 -21.27 -13.87 -21.56
C GLN A 171 -20.77 -13.50 -20.15
N LEU A 172 -19.46 -13.30 -20.02
CA LEU A 172 -18.78 -12.92 -18.77
C LEU A 172 -18.47 -11.41 -18.70
N ASP A 173 -18.14 -10.93 -17.51
CA ASP A 173 -17.61 -9.57 -17.25
C ASP A 173 -16.13 -9.46 -17.70
N CYS A 174 -15.91 -9.67 -19.00
CA CYS A 174 -14.61 -9.73 -19.66
C CYS A 174 -14.49 -8.69 -20.78
N ASP A 175 -13.27 -8.29 -21.14
CA ASP A 175 -12.99 -7.31 -22.20
C ASP A 175 -12.75 -8.04 -23.54
N PRO A 176 -13.66 -7.97 -24.54
CA PRO A 176 -13.49 -8.72 -25.79
C PRO A 176 -12.35 -8.22 -26.69
N GLU A 177 -11.77 -7.04 -26.41
CA GLU A 177 -10.60 -6.54 -27.14
C GLU A 177 -9.26 -7.03 -26.53
N ARG A 178 -9.29 -7.71 -25.38
CA ARG A 178 -8.10 -8.22 -24.68
C ARG A 178 -7.88 -9.71 -24.90
N ASN A 179 -6.61 -10.08 -25.14
CA ASN A 179 -6.20 -11.47 -25.29
C ASN A 179 -6.68 -12.31 -24.09
N ALA A 180 -7.26 -13.47 -24.37
CA ALA A 180 -7.77 -14.39 -23.37
C ALA A 180 -7.47 -15.85 -23.76
N THR A 181 -7.17 -16.67 -22.76
CA THR A 181 -6.67 -18.04 -22.95
C THR A 181 -7.29 -18.96 -21.92
N ILE A 182 -7.94 -20.03 -22.36
CA ILE A 182 -8.40 -21.12 -21.50
C ILE A 182 -7.22 -22.06 -21.22
N VAL A 183 -7.00 -22.34 -19.94
CA VAL A 183 -6.07 -23.36 -19.44
C VAL A 183 -6.90 -24.50 -18.86
N ALA A 184 -6.58 -25.73 -19.24
CA ALA A 184 -7.19 -26.94 -18.68
C ALA A 184 -6.20 -27.59 -17.70
N LEU A 185 -6.51 -27.52 -16.39
CA LEU A 185 -5.70 -28.09 -15.31
C LEU A 185 -6.27 -29.43 -14.86
N HIS A 186 -5.42 -30.44 -14.80
CA HIS A 186 -5.74 -31.73 -14.17
C HIS A 186 -5.66 -31.63 -12.63
N PRO A 187 -6.30 -32.56 -11.89
CA PRO A 187 -6.10 -32.67 -10.44
C PRO A 187 -4.61 -32.77 -10.07
N GLU A 188 -4.20 -32.09 -9.00
CA GLU A 188 -2.79 -31.98 -8.54
C GLU A 188 -1.82 -31.30 -9.54
N GLU A 189 -2.30 -30.81 -10.70
CA GLU A 189 -1.49 -30.08 -11.67
C GLU A 189 -1.36 -28.60 -11.27
N THR A 190 -0.12 -28.11 -11.17
CA THR A 190 0.19 -26.78 -10.64
C THR A 190 0.65 -25.80 -11.71
N LEU A 191 0.27 -24.54 -11.55
CA LEU A 191 0.64 -23.43 -12.42
C LEU A 191 0.92 -22.16 -11.61
N CYS A 192 2.19 -21.82 -11.46
CA CYS A 192 2.66 -20.59 -10.81
C CYS A 192 2.80 -19.45 -11.82
N LEU A 193 2.12 -18.33 -11.55
CA LEU A 193 2.07 -17.17 -12.44
C LEU A 193 2.64 -15.92 -11.78
N LEU A 194 3.40 -15.15 -12.57
CA LEU A 194 3.91 -13.81 -12.26
C LEU A 194 3.29 -12.82 -13.25
N GLY A 195 2.77 -11.69 -12.77
CA GLY A 195 2.12 -10.68 -13.63
C GLY A 195 0.82 -10.12 -13.06
N THR A 196 -0.03 -9.57 -13.94
CA THR A 196 -1.39 -9.10 -13.62
C THR A 196 -2.39 -9.71 -14.60
N TYR A 197 -3.38 -10.42 -14.10
CA TYR A 197 -4.37 -11.13 -14.92
C TYR A 197 -5.74 -11.21 -14.26
N SER A 198 -6.79 -11.29 -15.08
CA SER A 198 -8.13 -11.66 -14.67
C SER A 198 -8.30 -13.17 -14.80
N LEU A 199 -8.97 -13.77 -13.82
CA LEU A 199 -9.21 -15.21 -13.73
C LEU A 199 -10.71 -15.49 -13.58
N PHE A 200 -11.20 -16.48 -14.32
CA PHE A 200 -12.53 -17.08 -14.12
C PHE A 200 -12.39 -18.60 -14.07
N VAL A 201 -13.12 -19.26 -13.17
CA VAL A 201 -13.26 -20.72 -13.19
C VAL A 201 -14.45 -21.05 -14.08
N LEU A 202 -14.20 -21.61 -15.26
CA LEU A 202 -15.25 -21.94 -16.21
C LEU A 202 -15.93 -23.27 -15.87
N GLN A 203 -15.14 -24.28 -15.52
CA GLN A 203 -15.57 -25.64 -15.20
C GLN A 203 -14.68 -26.22 -14.10
N GLY A 204 -15.23 -27.10 -13.25
CA GLY A 204 -14.47 -27.75 -12.19
C GLY A 204 -14.26 -26.84 -10.99
N SER A 205 -13.17 -27.12 -10.27
CA SER A 205 -12.67 -26.31 -9.15
C SER A 205 -11.14 -26.24 -9.19
N ILE A 206 -10.58 -25.18 -8.63
CA ILE A 206 -9.14 -24.97 -8.44
C ILE A 206 -8.84 -24.51 -7.01
N SER A 207 -7.62 -24.76 -6.54
CA SER A 207 -7.07 -24.11 -5.34
C SER A 207 -6.25 -22.89 -5.76
N LEU A 208 -6.41 -21.77 -5.04
CA LEU A 208 -5.65 -20.54 -5.23
C LEU A 208 -5.48 -19.84 -3.88
N CYS A 209 -4.22 -19.59 -3.47
CA CYS A 209 -3.88 -18.90 -2.23
C CYS A 209 -4.58 -19.45 -0.97
N GLY A 210 -4.77 -20.78 -0.88
CA GLY A 210 -5.37 -21.45 0.28
C GLY A 210 -6.90 -21.50 0.30
N VAL A 211 -7.57 -21.17 -0.82
CA VAL A 211 -9.03 -21.33 -0.97
C VAL A 211 -9.39 -22.04 -2.26
N THR A 212 -10.48 -22.80 -2.24
CA THR A 212 -11.05 -23.44 -3.43
C THR A 212 -12.01 -22.48 -4.13
N LEU A 213 -11.77 -22.23 -5.42
CA LEU A 213 -12.69 -21.55 -6.33
C LEU A 213 -13.38 -22.61 -7.21
N SER A 214 -14.66 -22.44 -7.49
CA SER A 214 -15.46 -23.35 -8.33
C SER A 214 -16.12 -22.60 -9.49
N SER A 215 -16.62 -23.35 -10.49
CA SER A 215 -17.32 -22.79 -11.68
C SER A 215 -18.29 -21.66 -11.30
N SER A 216 -18.05 -20.47 -11.83
CA SER A 216 -18.79 -19.24 -11.50
C SER A 216 -18.56 -18.17 -12.58
N PRO A 217 -19.53 -17.28 -12.87
CA PRO A 217 -19.31 -16.12 -13.72
C PRO A 217 -18.45 -15.02 -13.06
N GLN A 218 -18.05 -15.18 -11.80
CA GLN A 218 -17.28 -14.18 -11.07
C GLN A 218 -15.86 -13.98 -11.63
N CYS A 219 -15.53 -12.73 -11.97
CA CYS A 219 -14.16 -12.32 -12.26
C CYS A 219 -13.33 -12.18 -10.96
N HIS A 220 -12.14 -12.78 -10.96
CA HIS A 220 -11.12 -12.64 -9.92
C HIS A 220 -9.87 -11.94 -10.47
N HIS A 221 -9.59 -10.72 -10.01
CA HIS A 221 -8.35 -10.03 -10.34
C HIS A 221 -7.18 -10.60 -9.53
N VAL A 222 -6.12 -11.05 -10.20
CA VAL A 222 -4.92 -11.57 -9.57
C VAL A 222 -3.71 -10.69 -9.88
N TYR A 223 -3.04 -10.26 -8.82
CA TYR A 223 -1.83 -9.44 -8.86
C TYR A 223 -0.67 -10.21 -8.22
N ALA A 224 0.24 -10.70 -9.07
CA ALA A 224 1.38 -11.52 -8.70
C ALA A 224 2.71 -10.77 -8.92
N PRO A 225 3.15 -9.89 -8.00
CA PRO A 225 4.45 -9.22 -8.05
C PRO A 225 5.54 -10.02 -7.33
N ARG A 226 6.79 -9.93 -7.81
CA ARG A 226 8.00 -10.48 -7.17
C ARG A 226 8.30 -9.94 -5.76
N SER A 227 7.57 -8.95 -5.28
CA SER A 227 7.66 -8.41 -3.93
C SER A 227 6.76 -9.14 -2.92
N SER A 228 6.13 -10.24 -3.31
CA SER A 228 5.25 -11.04 -2.46
C SER A 228 5.28 -12.51 -2.88
N PRO A 229 4.84 -13.46 -2.03
CA PRO A 229 4.72 -14.85 -2.44
C PRO A 229 3.79 -14.99 -3.65
N LEU A 230 4.24 -15.70 -4.69
CA LEU A 230 3.52 -15.84 -5.94
C LEU A 230 2.35 -16.83 -5.79
N PRO A 231 1.16 -16.54 -6.34
CA PRO A 231 0.07 -17.49 -6.39
C PRO A 231 0.46 -18.71 -7.23
N VAL A 232 0.19 -19.89 -6.67
CA VAL A 232 0.15 -21.15 -7.40
C VAL A 232 -1.33 -21.49 -7.59
N LEU A 233 -1.72 -21.74 -8.83
CA LEU A 233 -2.98 -22.37 -9.19
C LEU A 233 -2.78 -23.89 -9.13
N GLU A 234 -3.75 -24.62 -8.60
CA GLU A 234 -3.71 -26.09 -8.54
C GLU A 234 -5.09 -26.63 -8.94
N GLY A 235 -5.13 -27.62 -9.84
CA GLY A 235 -6.38 -28.29 -10.22
C GLY A 235 -6.92 -29.17 -9.10
N VAL A 236 -8.24 -29.09 -8.84
CA VAL A 236 -8.91 -29.87 -7.79
C VAL A 236 -9.93 -30.81 -8.43
N ASP A 237 -10.09 -32.02 -7.88
CA ASP A 237 -11.06 -33.02 -8.34
C ASP A 237 -12.51 -32.52 -8.23
N GLY A 238 -13.02 -31.96 -9.34
CA GLY A 238 -14.34 -31.33 -9.48
C GLY A 238 -15.54 -32.29 -9.46
N SER A 239 -15.48 -33.34 -8.62
CA SER A 239 -16.47 -34.41 -8.48
C SER A 239 -17.78 -33.97 -7.82
N GLY A 240 -18.43 -32.95 -8.40
CA GLY A 240 -19.69 -32.37 -7.93
C GLY A 240 -20.00 -30.98 -8.50
N SER A 241 -19.05 -30.30 -9.16
CA SER A 241 -19.28 -28.99 -9.76
C SER A 241 -20.07 -29.10 -11.06
N VAL A 242 -21.31 -28.60 -11.07
CA VAL A 242 -22.07 -28.37 -12.31
C VAL A 242 -21.48 -27.14 -13.02
N PRO A 243 -21.11 -27.21 -14.31
CA PRO A 243 -20.65 -26.03 -15.04
C PRO A 243 -21.80 -25.02 -15.21
N GLN A 244 -21.65 -23.82 -14.66
CA GLN A 244 -22.67 -22.76 -14.77
C GLN A 244 -22.59 -21.98 -16.08
N ILE A 245 -21.48 -22.08 -16.83
CA ILE A 245 -21.25 -21.35 -18.07
C ILE A 245 -21.61 -22.22 -19.28
N ALA A 246 -22.72 -21.87 -19.95
CA ALA A 246 -23.29 -22.70 -21.02
C ALA A 246 -22.50 -22.67 -22.35
N ASN A 247 -21.81 -21.57 -22.65
CA ASN A 247 -21.29 -21.27 -23.99
C ASN A 247 -19.78 -21.58 -24.18
N LEU A 248 -19.30 -22.70 -23.61
CA LEU A 248 -17.89 -23.09 -23.75
C LEU A 248 -17.53 -23.39 -25.22
N PRO A 249 -16.34 -22.99 -25.71
CA PRO A 249 -15.87 -23.33 -27.06
C PRO A 249 -15.83 -24.85 -27.31
N GLN A 250 -16.18 -25.30 -28.52
CA GLN A 250 -16.28 -26.73 -28.87
C GLN A 250 -15.00 -27.52 -28.58
N ALA A 251 -13.83 -26.88 -28.67
CA ALA A 251 -12.53 -27.50 -28.40
C ALA A 251 -12.32 -27.92 -26.93
N VAL A 252 -13.06 -27.33 -25.97
CA VAL A 252 -12.93 -27.63 -24.54
C VAL A 252 -14.12 -28.38 -23.94
N GLN A 253 -15.26 -28.46 -24.63
CA GLN A 253 -16.49 -29.12 -24.16
C GLN A 253 -16.32 -30.61 -23.80
N SER A 254 -15.31 -31.29 -24.35
CA SER A 254 -15.02 -32.70 -24.08
C SER A 254 -14.00 -32.94 -22.96
N LEU A 255 -13.48 -31.88 -22.33
CA LEU A 255 -12.46 -31.98 -21.27
C LEU A 255 -13.13 -32.14 -19.90
N THR A 256 -12.60 -33.04 -19.07
CA THR A 256 -13.08 -33.28 -17.70
C THR A 256 -12.22 -32.59 -16.62
N SER A 257 -11.19 -31.86 -17.03
CA SER A 257 -10.31 -31.06 -16.19
C SER A 257 -10.99 -29.78 -15.70
N ALA A 258 -10.37 -29.10 -14.73
CA ALA A 258 -10.75 -27.75 -14.36
C ALA A 258 -10.38 -26.80 -15.51
N LEU A 259 -11.34 -26.03 -16.01
CA LEU A 259 -11.13 -25.06 -17.08
C LEU A 259 -11.07 -23.66 -16.49
N VAL A 260 -9.97 -22.95 -16.71
CA VAL A 260 -9.71 -21.62 -16.17
C VAL A 260 -9.49 -20.64 -17.32
N LEU A 261 -10.26 -19.55 -17.37
CA LEU A 261 -9.99 -18.45 -18.29
C LEU A 261 -8.98 -17.50 -17.65
N LEU A 262 -7.89 -17.22 -18.36
CA LEU A 262 -6.94 -16.17 -18.03
C LEU A 262 -7.03 -15.06 -19.08
N GLN A 263 -7.22 -13.81 -18.66
CA GLN A 263 -7.28 -12.63 -19.55
C GLN A 263 -6.31 -11.54 -19.07
N GLU A 264 -5.80 -10.72 -20.00
CA GLU A 264 -4.95 -9.57 -19.67
C GLU A 264 -5.66 -8.58 -18.73
N LEU A 265 -5.02 -8.24 -17.61
CA LEU A 265 -5.53 -7.24 -16.66
C LEU A 265 -4.62 -6.01 -16.64
N ASP A 266 -5.12 -4.92 -17.21
CA ASP A 266 -4.42 -3.64 -17.36
C ASP A 266 -5.12 -2.53 -16.55
N THR A 267 -4.77 -2.46 -15.27
CA THR A 267 -5.27 -1.42 -14.35
C THR A 267 -4.29 -0.25 -14.18
N GLY A 268 -3.15 -0.26 -14.88
CA GLY A 268 -2.06 0.70 -14.69
C GLY A 268 -1.22 0.49 -13.42
N VAL A 269 -1.56 -0.49 -12.56
CA VAL A 269 -0.85 -0.78 -11.27
C VAL A 269 0.63 -1.06 -11.47
N SER A 270 1.01 -1.71 -12.57
CA SER A 270 2.41 -2.03 -12.90
C SER A 270 3.29 -0.78 -13.07
N GLY A 271 2.69 0.36 -13.45
CA GLY A 271 3.38 1.66 -13.54
C GLY A 271 3.80 2.23 -12.19
N LEU A 272 3.33 1.69 -11.05
CA LEU A 272 3.81 2.10 -9.72
C LEU A 272 5.31 1.84 -9.54
N GLY A 273 5.89 0.89 -10.29
CA GLY A 273 7.34 0.67 -10.32
C GLY A 273 8.15 1.83 -10.91
N HIS A 274 7.56 2.66 -11.76
CA HIS A 274 8.22 3.87 -12.29
C HIS A 274 8.26 5.02 -11.28
N ILE A 275 7.26 5.05 -10.38
CA ILE A 275 7.17 5.99 -9.24
C ILE A 275 8.09 5.52 -8.11
N CYS A 276 7.84 4.33 -7.57
CA CYS A 276 8.65 3.71 -6.52
C CYS A 276 9.71 2.79 -7.14
N ARG A 277 10.88 3.33 -7.51
CA ARG A 277 11.90 2.58 -8.27
C ARG A 277 12.45 1.32 -7.58
N THR A 278 12.27 1.14 -6.26
CA THR A 278 12.52 -0.15 -5.57
C THR A 278 11.70 -1.29 -6.20
N PHE A 279 10.50 -0.98 -6.71
CA PHE A 279 9.55 -1.91 -7.33
C PHE A 279 9.50 -1.76 -8.86
N ASP A 280 10.53 -1.20 -9.50
CA ASP A 280 10.60 -1.16 -10.97
C ASP A 280 10.47 -2.59 -11.52
N ARG A 281 9.55 -2.76 -12.48
CA ARG A 281 9.26 -4.04 -13.14
C ARG A 281 8.97 -5.17 -12.14
N VAL A 282 8.29 -4.89 -11.03
CA VAL A 282 8.00 -5.92 -10.01
C VAL A 282 7.09 -7.06 -10.52
N PHE A 283 6.31 -6.81 -11.57
CA PHE A 283 5.48 -7.80 -12.26
C PHE A 283 6.19 -8.49 -13.46
N GLU A 284 7.38 -8.05 -13.87
CA GLU A 284 8.18 -8.74 -14.91
C GLU A 284 9.19 -9.71 -14.25
N PRO A 285 9.61 -10.81 -14.93
CA PRO A 285 10.64 -11.71 -14.45
C PRO A 285 11.98 -11.02 -14.19
N SER A 286 12.59 -11.34 -13.04
CA SER A 286 13.92 -10.86 -12.69
C SER A 286 15.01 -11.43 -13.60
N ARG A 287 16.24 -10.90 -13.48
CA ARG A 287 17.42 -11.46 -14.16
C ARG A 287 17.71 -12.93 -13.78
N LEU A 288 17.30 -13.37 -12.60
CA LEU A 288 17.48 -14.76 -12.14
C LEU A 288 16.34 -15.66 -12.64
N GLN A 289 15.14 -15.13 -12.80
CA GLN A 289 13.98 -15.88 -13.28
C GLN A 289 13.96 -16.07 -14.81
N LYS A 290 14.78 -15.35 -15.60
CA LYS A 290 14.78 -15.43 -17.08
C LYS A 290 14.98 -16.82 -17.68
N SER A 291 15.55 -17.78 -16.95
CA SER A 291 15.73 -19.16 -17.41
C SER A 291 14.59 -20.12 -17.00
N VAL A 292 13.67 -19.68 -16.12
CA VAL A 292 12.51 -20.45 -15.62
C VAL A 292 11.17 -19.75 -15.91
N ALA A 293 11.20 -18.58 -16.57
CA ALA A 293 10.03 -17.80 -16.94
C ALA A 293 9.68 -17.99 -18.41
N THR A 294 8.45 -18.41 -18.71
CA THR A 294 7.93 -18.58 -20.07
C THR A 294 6.65 -17.76 -20.28
N THR A 295 6.23 -17.57 -21.53
CA THR A 295 5.05 -16.75 -21.91
C THR A 295 4.08 -17.54 -22.82
N PRO A 296 3.60 -18.73 -22.39
CA PRO A 296 2.86 -19.63 -23.26
C PRO A 296 1.44 -19.16 -23.59
N PHE A 297 0.85 -18.29 -22.76
CA PHE A 297 -0.58 -17.95 -22.80
C PHE A 297 -0.94 -16.81 -23.75
N GLN A 298 0.01 -16.23 -24.48
CA GLN A 298 -0.17 -15.03 -25.32
C GLN A 298 -0.73 -13.78 -24.58
N LEU A 299 -0.69 -13.77 -23.25
CA LEU A 299 -1.12 -12.64 -22.41
C LEU A 299 0.04 -11.68 -22.14
N SER A 300 -0.15 -10.40 -22.44
CA SER A 300 0.83 -9.34 -22.18
C SER A 300 1.11 -9.17 -20.68
N GLY A 301 2.37 -9.30 -20.27
CA GLY A 301 2.79 -9.11 -18.88
C GLY A 301 2.48 -10.28 -17.93
N VAL A 302 2.03 -11.43 -18.44
CA VAL A 302 1.83 -12.66 -17.66
C VAL A 302 2.91 -13.68 -18.00
N HIS A 303 3.56 -14.23 -16.98
CA HIS A 303 4.70 -15.12 -17.08
C HIS A 303 4.50 -16.36 -16.23
N MET A 304 4.60 -17.53 -16.84
CA MET A 304 4.62 -18.81 -16.14
C MET A 304 6.01 -19.03 -15.52
N ILE A 305 6.07 -19.40 -14.23
CA ILE A 305 7.32 -19.68 -13.52
C ILE A 305 7.41 -21.18 -13.26
N THR A 306 8.35 -21.87 -13.92
CA THR A 306 8.45 -23.34 -13.84
C THR A 306 9.04 -23.84 -12.52
N SER A 307 9.94 -23.07 -11.91
CA SER A 307 10.79 -23.55 -10.81
C SER A 307 11.28 -22.40 -9.93
N GLN A 308 11.61 -22.69 -8.67
CA GLN A 308 12.01 -21.68 -7.71
C GLN A 308 13.41 -21.10 -7.98
N THR A 309 13.58 -19.81 -7.69
CA THR A 309 14.85 -19.07 -7.70
C THR A 309 15.07 -18.40 -6.34
N LYS A 310 16.29 -17.89 -6.10
CA LYS A 310 16.66 -17.20 -4.83
C LYS A 310 15.83 -15.95 -4.51
N ASP A 311 15.13 -15.42 -5.50
CA ASP A 311 14.24 -14.27 -5.45
C ASP A 311 12.79 -14.62 -5.83
N THR A 312 12.45 -15.92 -5.83
CA THR A 312 11.07 -16.42 -5.91
C THR A 312 10.68 -17.07 -4.60
N GLN A 313 9.47 -16.78 -4.13
CA GLN A 313 8.79 -17.52 -3.08
C GLN A 313 7.40 -17.85 -3.62
N ALA A 314 6.98 -19.11 -3.57
CA ALA A 314 5.59 -19.48 -3.80
C ALA A 314 4.76 -19.16 -2.56
N PHE A 315 3.48 -18.89 -2.74
CA PHE A 315 2.50 -18.87 -1.67
C PHE A 315 2.33 -20.29 -1.12
N ASP A 316 2.38 -20.43 0.20
CA ASP A 316 2.32 -21.69 0.93
C ASP A 316 1.39 -21.54 2.15
N VAL A 317 0.72 -22.63 2.53
CA VAL A 317 -0.22 -22.68 3.66
C VAL A 317 0.22 -23.79 4.62
N PRO A 318 0.84 -23.45 5.76
CA PRO A 318 1.23 -24.45 6.75
C PRO A 318 0.01 -25.28 7.21
N PHE A 319 0.19 -26.59 7.41
CA PHE A 319 -0.89 -27.50 7.85
C PHE A 319 -1.68 -27.02 9.09
N SER A 320 -1.03 -26.31 10.01
CA SER A 320 -1.72 -25.67 11.16
C SER A 320 -2.73 -24.60 10.73
N TRP A 321 -2.44 -23.85 9.67
CA TRP A 321 -3.33 -22.86 9.06
C TRP A 321 -4.47 -23.56 8.31
N GLU A 322 -4.18 -24.55 7.46
CA GLU A 322 -5.21 -25.33 6.74
C GLU A 322 -6.26 -25.91 7.69
N ARG A 323 -5.81 -26.44 8.83
CA ARG A 323 -6.67 -26.99 9.88
C ARG A 323 -7.56 -25.92 10.52
N ALA A 324 -7.06 -24.70 10.69
CA ALA A 324 -7.74 -23.59 11.37
C ALA A 324 -8.62 -22.75 10.43
N LEU A 325 -8.39 -22.83 9.11
CA LEU A 325 -9.21 -22.20 8.06
C LEU A 325 -10.51 -22.96 7.76
N LYS A 326 -10.68 -24.18 8.30
CA LYS A 326 -11.91 -24.97 8.14
C LYS A 326 -13.06 -24.29 8.91
N PRO A 327 -14.20 -24.00 8.26
CA PRO A 327 -15.27 -23.22 8.88
C PRO A 327 -15.76 -23.79 10.20
N ALA A 328 -16.00 -22.92 11.19
CA ALA A 328 -16.78 -23.24 12.37
C ALA A 328 -18.26 -22.96 12.12
N ASP A 329 -19.15 -23.83 12.58
CA ASP A 329 -20.61 -23.71 12.38
C ASP A 329 -21.30 -22.70 13.31
N ALA A 330 -20.60 -21.63 13.68
CA ALA A 330 -21.15 -20.52 14.43
C ALA A 330 -21.57 -19.37 13.47
N PRO A 331 -22.85 -18.98 13.41
CA PRO A 331 -23.23 -17.74 12.75
C PRO A 331 -22.68 -16.52 13.52
N ALA A 332 -22.50 -15.40 12.82
CA ALA A 332 -22.06 -14.11 13.39
C ALA A 332 -20.69 -14.14 14.13
N SER A 333 -19.76 -15.00 13.69
CA SER A 333 -18.46 -15.25 14.33
C SER A 333 -17.49 -14.05 14.30
N VAL A 334 -16.59 -14.00 15.28
CA VAL A 334 -15.57 -12.94 15.43
C VAL A 334 -14.20 -13.59 15.59
N HIS A 335 -13.35 -13.40 14.58
CA HIS A 335 -12.06 -14.06 14.40
C HIS A 335 -10.92 -13.07 14.67
N LEU A 336 -10.13 -13.25 15.74
CA LEU A 336 -9.01 -12.37 16.09
C LEU A 336 -7.67 -13.03 15.78
N VAL A 337 -6.86 -12.39 14.93
CA VAL A 337 -5.54 -12.88 14.49
C VAL A 337 -4.42 -12.09 15.17
N LYS A 338 -3.61 -12.76 16.01
CA LYS A 338 -2.53 -12.15 16.80
C LYS A 338 -1.21 -12.92 16.69
N GLY A 339 -0.12 -12.30 17.14
CA GLY A 339 1.25 -12.82 17.04
C GLY A 339 2.31 -11.75 16.70
N PRO A 340 3.59 -12.14 16.55
CA PRO A 340 4.70 -11.18 16.37
C PRO A 340 4.71 -10.39 15.05
N LYS A 341 5.68 -9.48 14.91
CA LYS A 341 6.11 -8.91 13.61
C LYS A 341 6.58 -10.06 12.69
N LYS A 342 6.40 -9.94 11.36
CA LYS A 342 6.86 -10.88 10.31
C LYS A 342 6.35 -12.34 10.37
N SER A 343 5.51 -12.76 11.32
CA SER A 343 5.10 -14.17 11.48
C SER A 343 4.05 -14.70 10.47
N GLY A 344 3.42 -13.83 9.69
CA GLY A 344 2.42 -14.19 8.68
C GLY A 344 0.99 -13.70 8.92
N LYS A 345 0.71 -12.96 10.02
CA LYS A 345 -0.65 -12.53 10.42
C LYS A 345 -1.54 -12.01 9.27
N SER A 346 -1.10 -10.99 8.54
CA SER A 346 -1.89 -10.40 7.45
C SER A 346 -2.17 -11.40 6.32
N THR A 347 -1.24 -12.32 6.03
CA THR A 347 -1.42 -13.42 5.08
C THR A 347 -2.50 -14.39 5.56
N PHE A 348 -2.47 -14.80 6.83
CA PHE A 348 -3.49 -15.66 7.42
C PHE A 348 -4.86 -14.96 7.45
N ALA A 349 -4.90 -13.69 7.86
CA ALA A 349 -6.12 -12.89 7.91
C ALA A 349 -6.76 -12.71 6.52
N ARG A 350 -5.98 -12.45 5.47
CA ARG A 350 -6.46 -12.43 4.08
C ARG A 350 -7.00 -13.80 3.64
N THR A 351 -6.28 -14.87 3.94
CA THR A 351 -6.71 -16.24 3.58
C THR A 351 -7.99 -16.64 4.32
N LEU A 352 -8.15 -16.20 5.57
CA LEU A 352 -9.37 -16.39 6.36
C LEU A 352 -10.55 -15.58 5.79
N VAL A 353 -10.34 -14.33 5.37
CA VAL A 353 -11.37 -13.56 4.63
C VAL A 353 -11.78 -14.29 3.36
N ASN A 354 -10.81 -14.74 2.55
CA ASN A 354 -11.10 -15.48 1.32
C ASN A 354 -11.87 -16.78 1.59
N SER A 355 -11.52 -17.52 2.66
CA SER A 355 -12.21 -18.76 3.06
C SER A 355 -13.65 -18.48 3.50
N LEU A 356 -13.85 -17.47 4.34
CA LEU A 356 -15.17 -17.04 4.79
C LEU A 356 -16.05 -16.56 3.63
N LEU A 357 -15.49 -15.89 2.61
CA LEU A 357 -16.22 -15.46 1.40
C LEU A 357 -16.73 -16.62 0.52
N GLY A 358 -16.25 -17.84 0.72
CA GLY A 358 -16.84 -19.06 0.14
C GLY A 358 -18.12 -19.53 0.84
N ARG A 359 -18.42 -19.03 2.05
CA ARG A 359 -19.62 -19.36 2.85
C ARG A 359 -20.56 -18.17 3.08
N TYR A 360 -20.02 -16.95 3.12
CA TYR A 360 -20.74 -15.71 3.39
C TYR A 360 -20.63 -14.76 2.18
N GLN A 361 -21.70 -14.01 1.88
CA GLN A 361 -21.70 -13.04 0.78
C GLN A 361 -20.73 -11.87 1.02
N LYS A 362 -20.54 -11.48 2.29
CA LYS A 362 -19.55 -10.49 2.73
C LYS A 362 -18.87 -10.89 4.04
N VAL A 363 -17.70 -10.31 4.29
CA VAL A 363 -16.91 -10.47 5.52
C VAL A 363 -16.45 -9.08 5.97
N ALA A 364 -16.69 -8.73 7.23
CA ALA A 364 -16.17 -7.51 7.82
C ALA A 364 -14.68 -7.71 8.20
N TYR A 365 -13.86 -6.68 8.00
CA TYR A 365 -12.45 -6.70 8.36
C TYR A 365 -12.05 -5.45 9.13
N LEU A 366 -11.63 -5.63 10.38
CA LEU A 366 -11.12 -4.59 11.25
C LEU A 366 -9.59 -4.63 11.29
N GLU A 367 -8.98 -3.61 10.71
CA GLU A 367 -7.54 -3.42 10.75
C GLU A 367 -7.10 -2.68 12.01
N CYS A 368 -6.22 -3.31 12.79
CA CYS A 368 -5.60 -2.72 13.98
C CYS A 368 -4.07 -2.56 13.84
N ASP A 369 -3.41 -3.05 12.78
CA ASP A 369 -2.00 -2.75 12.50
C ASP A 369 -1.87 -1.45 11.67
N VAL A 370 -1.75 -0.32 12.38
CA VAL A 370 -1.51 1.02 11.79
C VAL A 370 -0.19 1.12 11.01
N GLY A 371 0.72 0.14 11.13
CA GLY A 371 2.01 0.14 10.46
C GLY A 371 2.00 -0.59 9.11
N GLN A 372 1.18 -1.64 8.95
CA GLN A 372 1.07 -2.44 7.72
C GLN A 372 -0.38 -2.88 7.46
N SER A 373 -1.26 -1.89 7.21
CA SER A 373 -2.66 -2.10 6.88
C SER A 373 -2.87 -2.87 5.56
N GLU A 374 -3.88 -3.74 5.55
CA GLU A 374 -4.31 -4.51 4.38
C GLU A 374 -5.04 -3.68 3.30
N PHE A 375 -6.01 -2.85 3.69
CA PHE A 375 -6.94 -2.17 2.76
C PHE A 375 -6.72 -0.66 2.61
N THR A 376 -5.86 -0.06 3.43
CA THR A 376 -5.67 1.40 3.50
C THR A 376 -4.19 1.75 3.63
N PRO A 377 -3.78 3.00 3.38
CA PRO A 377 -2.48 3.48 3.84
C PRO A 377 -2.32 3.30 5.37
N GLY A 378 -1.09 3.04 5.82
CA GLY A 378 -0.78 3.03 7.26
C GLY A 378 -1.13 4.37 7.94
N GLY A 379 -1.30 4.34 9.27
CA GLY A 379 -1.71 5.48 10.08
C GLY A 379 -3.22 5.54 10.40
N MET A 380 -4.02 4.56 9.98
CA MET A 380 -5.44 4.44 10.31
C MET A 380 -5.74 3.10 10.97
N VAL A 381 -6.76 3.09 11.84
CA VAL A 381 -7.55 1.87 12.12
C VAL A 381 -8.83 1.96 11.29
N ALA A 382 -9.23 0.85 10.66
CA ALA A 382 -10.22 0.87 9.59
C ALA A 382 -11.11 -0.38 9.58
N LEU A 383 -12.41 -0.18 9.42
CA LEU A 383 -13.43 -1.21 9.26
C LEU A 383 -13.87 -1.26 7.79
N ASN A 384 -13.68 -2.43 7.18
CA ASN A 384 -13.89 -2.73 5.77
C ASN A 384 -14.96 -3.82 5.64
N VAL A 385 -15.62 -3.93 4.48
CA VAL A 385 -16.68 -4.92 4.23
C VAL A 385 -16.44 -5.57 2.87
N VAL A 386 -15.69 -6.66 2.88
CA VAL A 386 -15.20 -7.33 1.69
C VAL A 386 -16.30 -8.21 1.10
N SER A 387 -16.48 -8.20 -0.23
CA SER A 387 -17.47 -9.03 -0.96
C SER A 387 -16.87 -9.96 -2.02
N ARG A 388 -15.56 -9.83 -2.32
CA ARG A 388 -14.85 -10.61 -3.34
C ARG A 388 -13.48 -11.06 -2.81
N PRO A 389 -13.01 -12.30 -3.10
CA PRO A 389 -11.70 -12.78 -2.68
C PRO A 389 -10.54 -11.90 -3.17
N ILE A 390 -9.48 -11.83 -2.36
CA ILE A 390 -8.34 -10.93 -2.53
C ILE A 390 -7.11 -11.74 -2.94
N PHE A 391 -6.65 -11.54 -4.17
CA PHE A 391 -5.48 -12.25 -4.74
C PHE A 391 -4.36 -11.26 -5.11
N GLY A 392 -3.81 -10.59 -4.11
CA GLY A 392 -2.64 -9.72 -4.26
C GLY A 392 -2.15 -9.15 -2.92
N PRO A 393 -1.05 -8.39 -2.91
CA PRO A 393 -0.59 -7.64 -1.74
C PRO A 393 -1.31 -6.29 -1.56
N PRO A 394 -1.26 -5.65 -0.37
CA PRO A 394 -2.10 -4.49 0.01
C PRO A 394 -2.15 -3.34 -1.00
N PHE A 395 -1.01 -3.05 -1.66
CA PHE A 395 -0.93 -1.95 -2.63
C PHE A 395 -1.75 -2.18 -3.92
N THR A 396 -2.35 -3.36 -4.11
CA THR A 396 -3.11 -3.74 -5.31
C THR A 396 -4.62 -3.67 -5.12
N HIS A 397 -5.09 -3.26 -3.93
CA HIS A 397 -6.51 -3.10 -3.61
C HIS A 397 -6.73 -2.07 -2.47
N PRO A 398 -6.16 -0.85 -2.56
CA PRO A 398 -6.50 0.21 -1.62
C PRO A 398 -7.99 0.53 -1.73
N THR A 399 -8.58 0.92 -0.60
CA THR A 399 -10.02 1.14 -0.43
C THR A 399 -10.30 2.52 0.17
N LEU A 400 -11.57 2.91 0.10
CA LEU A 400 -12.16 3.80 1.09
C LEU A 400 -12.95 2.90 2.06
N PRO A 401 -12.58 2.83 3.35
CA PRO A 401 -13.22 1.96 4.32
C PRO A 401 -14.63 2.44 4.67
N HIS A 402 -15.48 1.55 5.18
CA HIS A 402 -16.83 1.89 5.63
C HIS A 402 -16.79 2.86 6.82
N CYS A 403 -15.85 2.65 7.75
CA CYS A 403 -15.54 3.60 8.80
C CYS A 403 -14.05 3.50 9.18
N ALA A 404 -13.40 4.62 9.50
CA ALA A 404 -12.00 4.63 9.94
C ALA A 404 -11.67 5.83 10.81
N HIS A 405 -10.58 5.75 11.57
CA HIS A 405 -10.07 6.86 12.38
C HIS A 405 -8.56 7.02 12.15
N TYR A 406 -8.13 8.26 11.96
CA TYR A 406 -6.74 8.61 11.64
C TYR A 406 -5.91 8.78 12.92
N ILE A 407 -5.10 7.77 13.22
CA ILE A 407 -4.12 7.79 14.31
C ILE A 407 -2.92 8.66 13.91
N GLY A 408 -2.57 8.66 12.61
CA GLY A 408 -1.55 9.49 12.02
C GLY A 408 -0.11 9.01 12.21
N ALA A 409 0.12 7.85 12.82
CA ALA A 409 1.44 7.30 13.07
C ALA A 409 1.53 5.82 12.65
N ALA A 410 2.72 5.37 12.24
CA ALA A 410 2.97 3.97 11.87
C ALA A 410 3.06 3.01 13.08
N THR A 411 2.81 3.52 14.30
CA THR A 411 2.71 2.77 15.56
C THR A 411 1.66 3.44 16.45
N PRO A 412 0.98 2.74 17.38
CA PRO A 412 0.04 3.37 18.31
C PRO A 412 0.73 4.11 19.48
N ARG A 413 2.07 4.19 19.49
CA ARG A 413 2.88 4.60 20.67
C ARG A 413 2.59 6.01 21.18
N SER A 414 2.34 6.97 20.27
CA SER A 414 2.14 8.38 20.62
C SER A 414 0.71 8.75 21.00
N SER A 415 -0.28 7.87 20.78
CA SER A 415 -1.65 8.07 21.27
C SER A 415 -2.40 6.75 21.55
N PRO A 416 -1.95 5.92 22.52
CA PRO A 416 -2.51 4.59 22.75
C PRO A 416 -4.00 4.61 23.16
N SER A 417 -4.41 5.64 23.91
CA SER A 417 -5.81 5.81 24.35
C SER A 417 -6.75 6.15 23.20
N HIS A 418 -6.33 7.00 22.26
CA HIS A 418 -7.12 7.32 21.06
C HIS A 418 -7.22 6.11 20.13
N TYR A 419 -6.12 5.37 19.96
CA TYR A 419 -6.08 4.11 19.22
C TYR A 419 -7.08 3.06 19.76
N LEU A 420 -7.15 2.86 21.08
CA LEU A 420 -8.14 1.97 21.69
C LEU A 420 -9.57 2.49 21.53
N ALA A 421 -9.81 3.78 21.77
CA ALA A 421 -11.15 4.38 21.62
C ALA A 421 -11.65 4.32 20.16
N ALA A 422 -10.75 4.43 19.19
CA ALA A 422 -11.03 4.25 17.78
C ALA A 422 -11.42 2.81 17.44
N ILE A 423 -10.67 1.81 17.94
CA ILE A 423 -11.02 0.39 17.77
C ILE A 423 -12.37 0.08 18.43
N GLN A 424 -12.64 0.63 19.61
CA GLN A 424 -13.94 0.49 20.27
C GLN A 424 -15.09 1.06 19.42
N ALA A 425 -14.94 2.27 18.87
CA ALA A 425 -15.97 2.88 18.02
C ALA A 425 -16.22 2.09 16.72
N LEU A 426 -15.19 1.46 16.14
CA LEU A 426 -15.34 0.56 15.00
C LEU A 426 -16.03 -0.76 15.38
N LEU A 427 -15.72 -1.35 16.55
CA LEU A 427 -16.43 -2.54 17.06
C LEU A 427 -17.90 -2.24 17.39
N GLU A 428 -18.21 -1.07 17.93
CA GLU A 428 -19.58 -0.59 18.13
C GLU A 428 -20.32 -0.38 16.79
N THR A 429 -19.66 0.21 15.80
CA THR A 429 -20.21 0.38 14.44
C THR A 429 -20.49 -0.97 13.77
N TYR A 430 -19.56 -1.94 13.87
CA TYR A 430 -19.79 -3.31 13.36
C TYR A 430 -21.02 -3.97 14.00
N ARG A 431 -21.12 -3.94 15.35
CA ARG A 431 -22.21 -4.58 16.11
C ARG A 431 -23.59 -3.96 15.86
N LEU A 432 -23.65 -2.66 15.53
CA LEU A 432 -24.92 -1.94 15.35
C LEU A 432 -25.36 -1.82 13.89
N ASP A 433 -24.41 -1.63 12.97
CA ASP A 433 -24.68 -1.18 11.60
C ASP A 433 -24.29 -2.23 10.52
N ILE A 434 -23.56 -3.31 10.88
CA ILE A 434 -22.99 -4.27 9.90
C ILE A 434 -23.32 -5.75 10.19
N GLN A 435 -23.18 -6.21 11.45
CA GLN A 435 -23.18 -7.65 11.81
C GLN A 435 -24.45 -8.40 11.40
N THR A 436 -25.61 -7.73 11.41
CA THR A 436 -26.91 -8.23 10.94
C THR A 436 -27.55 -7.17 10.03
N PRO A 437 -27.48 -7.30 8.69
CA PRO A 437 -28.05 -6.33 7.77
C PRO A 437 -29.56 -6.15 7.96
N ALA A 438 -30.01 -4.88 8.06
CA ALA A 438 -31.42 -4.56 8.29
C ALA A 438 -32.34 -4.79 7.07
N ILE A 439 -31.75 -5.02 5.90
CA ILE A 439 -32.42 -5.30 4.63
C ILE A 439 -31.73 -6.53 4.05
N SER A 440 -32.50 -7.55 3.68
CA SER A 440 -32.00 -8.63 2.82
C SER A 440 -31.58 -7.98 1.49
N TRP A 441 -30.30 -8.02 1.17
CA TRP A 441 -29.81 -7.55 -0.13
C TRP A 441 -30.50 -8.33 -1.25
N SER A 442 -30.55 -7.75 -2.45
CA SER A 442 -31.10 -8.43 -3.62
C SER A 442 -30.25 -9.67 -3.92
N THR A 443 -30.77 -10.85 -3.56
CA THR A 443 -30.26 -12.12 -4.04
C THR A 443 -30.45 -12.18 -5.55
N ASP A 444 -29.37 -12.37 -6.29
CA ASP A 444 -29.48 -13.25 -7.45
C ASP A 444 -29.86 -14.63 -6.88
N ASP A 445 -30.95 -15.24 -7.36
CA ASP A 445 -31.56 -16.43 -6.72
C ASP A 445 -30.61 -17.66 -6.65
N ASP A 446 -29.47 -17.61 -7.36
CA ASP A 446 -28.42 -18.63 -7.38
C ASP A 446 -27.30 -18.45 -6.32
N ASP A 447 -27.14 -17.30 -5.66
CA ASP A 447 -26.07 -17.11 -4.64
C ASP A 447 -26.48 -17.65 -3.27
N THR A 448 -26.26 -18.95 -3.08
CA THR A 448 -26.60 -19.70 -1.85
C THR A 448 -25.75 -19.35 -0.61
N ARG A 449 -24.87 -18.35 -0.66
CA ARG A 449 -24.03 -17.96 0.49
C ARG A 449 -24.83 -17.18 1.54
N ILE A 450 -24.37 -17.26 2.78
CA ILE A 450 -25.00 -16.65 3.95
C ILE A 450 -24.98 -15.11 3.84
N SER A 451 -26.13 -14.46 3.98
CA SER A 451 -26.33 -13.01 3.82
C SER A 451 -26.99 -12.32 5.02
N ASP A 452 -27.61 -13.07 5.93
CA ASP A 452 -28.32 -12.57 7.11
C ASP A 452 -27.38 -12.14 8.25
N THR A 453 -26.13 -12.59 8.21
CA THR A 453 -25.06 -12.12 9.10
C THR A 453 -23.71 -12.02 8.40
N ILE A 454 -22.92 -11.03 8.81
CA ILE A 454 -21.56 -10.77 8.33
C ILE A 454 -20.58 -11.10 9.46
N PRO A 455 -19.68 -12.08 9.32
CA PRO A 455 -18.63 -12.36 10.31
C PRO A 455 -17.52 -11.31 10.27
N LEU A 456 -16.79 -11.16 11.38
CA LEU A 456 -15.68 -10.20 11.50
C LEU A 456 -14.32 -10.90 11.60
N VAL A 457 -13.35 -10.45 10.81
CA VAL A 457 -11.92 -10.75 10.97
C VAL A 457 -11.21 -9.51 11.54
N ILE A 458 -10.38 -9.70 12.56
CA ILE A 458 -9.59 -8.65 13.22
C ILE A 458 -8.11 -8.98 13.09
N ASN A 459 -7.32 -8.14 12.42
CA ASN A 459 -5.86 -8.27 12.35
C ASN A 459 -5.20 -7.35 13.38
N THR A 460 -4.47 -7.91 14.35
CA THR A 460 -3.79 -7.09 15.38
C THR A 460 -2.39 -6.67 14.98
N MET A 461 -1.88 -5.61 15.60
CA MET A 461 -0.50 -5.17 15.45
C MET A 461 0.52 -6.27 15.80
N GLY A 462 1.70 -6.25 15.19
CA GLY A 462 2.79 -7.20 15.49
C GLY A 462 3.53 -7.03 16.83
N TRP A 463 3.06 -6.20 17.76
CA TRP A 463 3.75 -5.89 19.02
C TRP A 463 3.31 -6.83 20.16
N ASN A 464 4.14 -7.82 20.50
CA ASN A 464 3.81 -8.88 21.47
C ASN A 464 4.54 -8.75 22.83
N LYS A 465 5.29 -7.68 23.08
CA LYS A 465 6.00 -7.37 24.33
C LYS A 465 5.50 -6.02 24.89
N GLY A 466 5.45 -5.87 26.22
CA GLY A 466 5.11 -4.61 26.91
C GLY A 466 3.78 -3.99 26.47
N LEU A 467 3.76 -2.67 26.24
CA LEU A 467 2.57 -1.91 25.81
C LEU A 467 1.79 -2.57 24.65
N GLY A 468 2.48 -3.22 23.71
CA GLY A 468 1.80 -3.92 22.60
C GLY A 468 0.95 -5.11 23.06
N ALA A 469 1.43 -5.86 24.07
CA ALA A 469 0.67 -6.93 24.68
C ALA A 469 -0.54 -6.37 25.46
N ASP A 470 -0.35 -5.29 26.23
CA ASP A 470 -1.44 -4.62 26.97
C ASP A 470 -2.55 -4.10 26.05
N LEU A 471 -2.16 -3.51 24.91
CA LEU A 471 -3.10 -3.04 23.89
C LEU A 471 -3.80 -4.22 23.20
N THR A 472 -3.06 -5.28 22.83
CA THR A 472 -3.63 -6.48 22.19
C THR A 472 -4.61 -7.21 23.11
N GLY A 473 -4.32 -7.29 24.41
CA GLY A 473 -5.25 -7.80 25.43
C GLY A 473 -6.55 -6.99 25.47
N LYS A 474 -6.46 -5.66 25.57
CA LYS A 474 -7.64 -4.79 25.54
C LYS A 474 -8.45 -4.89 24.25
N ILE A 475 -7.81 -5.08 23.09
CA ILE A 475 -8.51 -5.32 21.83
C ILE A 475 -9.28 -6.64 21.90
N GLN A 476 -8.68 -7.70 22.44
CA GLN A 476 -9.33 -9.00 22.65
C GLN A 476 -10.53 -8.88 23.62
N ASP A 477 -10.37 -8.15 24.72
CA ASP A 477 -11.42 -7.92 25.72
C ASP A 477 -12.60 -7.11 25.14
N MET A 478 -12.32 -6.08 24.33
CA MET A 478 -13.36 -5.27 23.66
C MET A 478 -14.07 -6.00 22.52
N ALA A 479 -13.38 -6.92 21.85
CA ALA A 479 -13.90 -7.66 20.69
C ALA A 479 -14.74 -8.89 21.06
N GLU A 480 -14.47 -9.52 22.20
CA GLU A 480 -15.11 -10.77 22.66
C GLU A 480 -15.09 -11.88 21.57
N PRO A 481 -13.91 -12.23 21.01
CA PRO A 481 -13.81 -13.10 19.83
C PRO A 481 -14.31 -14.53 20.09
N THR A 482 -14.98 -15.12 19.11
CA THR A 482 -15.35 -16.55 19.13
C THR A 482 -14.13 -17.44 18.90
N ASP A 483 -13.20 -16.98 18.07
CA ASP A 483 -12.03 -17.72 17.61
C ASP A 483 -10.79 -16.81 17.65
N ILE A 484 -9.75 -17.25 18.35
CA ILE A 484 -8.47 -16.56 18.50
C ILE A 484 -7.40 -17.38 17.78
N TYR A 485 -6.73 -16.77 16.81
CA TYR A 485 -5.68 -17.36 16.01
C TYR A 485 -4.33 -16.77 16.46
N ASP A 486 -3.55 -17.58 17.15
CA ASP A 486 -2.32 -17.19 17.83
C ASP A 486 -1.11 -17.75 17.08
N ILE A 487 -0.47 -16.91 16.26
CA ILE A 487 0.73 -17.30 15.52
C ILE A 487 1.93 -17.24 16.46
N GLU A 488 2.59 -18.38 16.66
CA GLU A 488 3.74 -18.52 17.55
C GLU A 488 4.92 -17.64 17.12
N ALA A 489 5.82 -17.35 18.06
CA ALA A 489 7.10 -16.73 17.72
C ALA A 489 7.98 -17.73 16.94
N PRO A 490 8.72 -17.28 15.90
CA PRO A 490 9.76 -18.10 15.29
C PRO A 490 10.73 -18.63 16.37
N PHE A 491 11.04 -19.91 16.32
CA PHE A 491 11.95 -20.54 17.26
C PHE A 491 13.38 -20.03 17.06
N ASP A 492 13.93 -19.34 18.05
CA ASP A 492 15.35 -18.97 18.11
C ASP A 492 16.16 -20.04 18.87
N PRO A 493 17.11 -20.74 18.23
CA PRO A 493 17.99 -21.68 18.91
C PRO A 493 18.99 -21.03 19.89
N ALA A 494 19.31 -19.74 19.73
CA ALA A 494 20.22 -19.00 20.60
C ALA A 494 19.50 -18.48 21.86
N TRP A 495 18.21 -18.15 21.75
CA TRP A 495 17.31 -17.82 22.84
C TRP A 495 16.16 -18.83 22.92
N PRO A 496 16.42 -20.08 23.38
CA PRO A 496 15.36 -21.05 23.59
C PRO A 496 14.30 -20.46 24.50
N ALA A 497 13.08 -20.32 23.99
CA ALA A 497 12.01 -19.60 24.65
C ALA A 497 11.83 -20.10 26.09
N PRO A 498 11.70 -19.21 27.10
CA PRO A 498 11.50 -19.63 28.48
C PRO A 498 10.28 -20.54 28.54
N ALA A 499 10.43 -21.69 29.22
CA ALA A 499 9.46 -22.78 29.22
C ALA A 499 8.03 -22.23 29.38
N ALA A 500 7.18 -22.54 28.38
CA ALA A 500 5.98 -21.77 28.07
C ALA A 500 5.24 -21.32 29.33
N PRO A 501 5.04 -20.00 29.53
CA PRO A 501 4.60 -19.45 30.81
C PRO A 501 3.34 -20.17 31.25
N VAL A 502 3.39 -20.75 32.45
CA VAL A 502 2.37 -21.68 32.96
C VAL A 502 1.00 -21.05 32.78
N ARG A 503 0.26 -21.52 31.77
CA ARG A 503 -1.07 -20.97 31.43
C ARG A 503 -1.90 -21.00 32.70
N PRO A 504 -2.43 -19.86 33.19
CA PRO A 504 -3.14 -19.84 34.46
C PRO A 504 -4.27 -20.87 34.40
N THR A 505 -4.19 -21.89 35.26
CA THR A 505 -4.97 -23.13 35.14
C THR A 505 -6.45 -22.95 35.44
N ASN A 506 -6.85 -21.73 35.83
CA ASN A 506 -8.18 -21.21 35.60
C ASN A 506 -8.02 -19.81 34.95
N PRO A 507 -8.60 -19.57 33.76
CA PRO A 507 -9.08 -18.23 33.44
C PRO A 507 -10.08 -17.80 34.51
N ALA A 508 -10.18 -16.50 34.81
CA ALA A 508 -11.44 -16.01 35.38
C ALA A 508 -12.55 -16.33 34.36
N PRO A 509 -13.74 -16.80 34.78
CA PRO A 509 -14.76 -17.26 33.84
C PRO A 509 -15.33 -16.08 33.04
N SER A 510 -14.76 -15.85 31.86
CA SER A 510 -15.44 -15.14 30.79
C SER A 510 -16.67 -15.96 30.41
N ASN A 511 -17.83 -15.33 30.34
CA ASN A 511 -19.09 -16.03 30.01
C ASN A 511 -19.12 -16.56 28.56
N PHE A 512 -18.11 -16.19 27.76
CA PHE A 512 -17.82 -16.75 26.45
C PHE A 512 -16.46 -17.48 26.51
N ALA A 513 -16.44 -18.71 25.98
CA ALA A 513 -15.25 -19.56 25.91
C ALA A 513 -14.67 -19.52 24.48
N SER A 514 -13.83 -18.53 24.21
CA SER A 514 -13.15 -18.38 22.91
C SER A 514 -12.31 -19.61 22.55
N LYS A 515 -12.43 -20.08 21.31
CA LYS A 515 -11.61 -21.17 20.76
C LYS A 515 -10.21 -20.65 20.45
N LEU A 516 -9.17 -21.30 20.97
CA LEU A 516 -7.78 -20.94 20.70
C LEU A 516 -7.17 -21.86 19.63
N HIS A 517 -6.79 -21.29 18.50
CA HIS A 517 -6.07 -21.95 17.41
C HIS A 517 -4.61 -21.51 17.45
N THR A 518 -3.69 -22.41 17.79
CA THR A 518 -2.25 -22.13 17.75
C THR A 518 -1.69 -22.44 16.36
N LEU A 519 -1.01 -21.46 15.76
CA LEU A 519 -0.55 -21.49 14.37
C LEU A 519 0.98 -21.40 14.26
N GLN A 520 1.56 -22.15 13.34
CA GLN A 520 2.99 -22.05 13.04
C GLN A 520 3.30 -20.72 12.31
N PRO A 521 4.44 -20.06 12.59
CA PRO A 521 4.86 -18.88 11.84
C PRO A 521 5.37 -19.24 10.45
N ILE A 522 5.14 -18.36 9.47
CA ILE A 522 5.80 -18.46 8.15
C ILE A 522 7.32 -18.23 8.31
N PRO A 523 8.19 -19.04 7.67
CA PRO A 523 9.64 -18.83 7.69
C PRO A 523 10.08 -17.45 7.13
N PRO A 524 11.25 -16.92 7.55
CA PRO A 524 11.76 -15.64 7.04
C PRO A 524 11.87 -15.58 5.51
N SER A 525 11.07 -14.72 4.88
CA SER A 525 11.01 -14.61 3.42
C SER A 525 12.34 -14.07 2.83
N PRO A 526 12.89 -14.68 1.76
CA PRO A 526 14.04 -14.15 1.04
C PRO A 526 13.72 -12.78 0.41
N LEU A 527 12.45 -12.52 0.10
CA LEU A 527 11.99 -11.26 -0.50
C LEU A 527 12.23 -10.05 0.41
N SER A 528 12.24 -10.26 1.73
CA SER A 528 12.50 -9.21 2.73
C SER A 528 13.92 -8.61 2.68
N THR A 529 14.84 -9.24 1.95
CA THR A 529 16.18 -8.69 1.65
C THR A 529 16.15 -7.63 0.55
N ASN A 530 15.13 -7.66 -0.33
CA ASN A 530 14.95 -6.76 -1.46
C ASN A 530 13.84 -5.72 -1.22
N TYR A 531 12.85 -6.04 -0.38
CA TYR A 531 11.68 -5.19 -0.10
C TYR A 531 11.46 -5.10 1.41
N SER A 532 11.75 -3.93 2.00
CA SER A 532 11.58 -3.72 3.44
C SER A 532 10.15 -3.32 3.81
N ALA A 533 9.83 -3.38 5.10
CA ALA A 533 8.56 -2.84 5.62
C ALA A 533 8.40 -1.32 5.34
N VAL A 534 9.51 -0.57 5.17
CA VAL A 534 9.49 0.85 4.80
C VAL A 534 9.13 1.01 3.31
N ASP A 535 9.69 0.16 2.44
CA ASP A 535 9.38 0.15 1.01
C ASP A 535 7.91 -0.19 0.76
N HIS A 536 7.38 -1.21 1.45
CA HIS A 536 5.96 -1.59 1.33
C HIS A 536 5.01 -0.48 1.84
N ARG A 537 5.33 0.21 2.95
CA ARG A 537 4.57 1.41 3.38
C ARG A 537 4.62 2.51 2.32
N SER A 538 5.80 2.77 1.77
CA SER A 538 5.99 3.81 0.74
C SER A 538 5.18 3.51 -0.52
N LEU A 539 5.18 2.25 -0.97
CA LEU A 539 4.39 1.79 -2.10
C LEU A 539 2.89 1.82 -1.82
N GLY A 540 2.43 1.51 -0.60
CA GLY A 540 1.03 1.64 -0.20
C GLY A 540 0.53 3.09 -0.27
N ILE A 541 1.32 4.04 0.24
CA ILE A 541 0.98 5.48 0.19
C ILE A 541 0.97 5.98 -1.26
N MET A 542 1.95 5.59 -2.09
CA MET A 542 1.97 5.97 -3.51
C MET A 542 0.86 5.29 -4.32
N SER A 543 0.57 4.02 -4.07
CA SER A 543 -0.58 3.31 -4.66
C SER A 543 -1.87 4.08 -4.39
N TYR A 544 -2.12 4.46 -3.13
CA TYR A 544 -3.29 5.23 -2.74
C TYR A 544 -3.38 6.58 -3.46
N PHE A 545 -2.34 7.44 -3.41
CA PHE A 545 -2.41 8.75 -4.06
C PHE A 545 -2.50 8.71 -5.59
N HIS A 546 -2.14 7.59 -6.22
CA HIS A 546 -2.33 7.36 -7.65
C HIS A 546 -3.60 6.55 -8.00
N ALA A 547 -4.35 6.06 -7.01
CA ALA A 547 -5.53 5.23 -7.20
C ALA A 547 -6.71 6.02 -7.78
N VAL A 548 -7.53 5.32 -8.57
CA VAL A 548 -8.83 5.76 -9.06
C VAL A 548 -9.90 4.95 -8.34
N PHE A 549 -10.55 5.60 -7.38
CA PHE A 549 -11.78 5.08 -6.79
C PHE A 549 -12.96 5.37 -7.75
N PRO A 550 -13.92 4.44 -7.91
CA PRO A 550 -15.12 4.71 -8.67
C PRO A 550 -15.91 5.84 -8.01
N ALA A 551 -16.51 6.71 -8.81
CA ALA A 551 -17.46 7.70 -8.30
C ALA A 551 -18.69 6.96 -7.76
N SER A 552 -19.08 7.23 -6.51
CA SER A 552 -20.22 6.56 -5.88
C SER A 552 -21.50 6.80 -6.69
N PRO A 553 -22.21 5.75 -7.14
CA PRO A 553 -23.51 5.91 -7.78
C PRO A 553 -24.52 6.42 -6.75
N LEU A 554 -25.29 7.45 -7.12
CA LEU A 554 -26.35 8.00 -6.27
C LEU A 554 -27.71 7.38 -6.62
N PRO A 555 -28.38 6.67 -5.69
CA PRO A 555 -27.86 6.03 -4.48
C PRO A 555 -27.20 4.66 -4.79
N PRO A 556 -26.38 4.11 -3.87
CA PRO A 556 -25.99 2.70 -3.94
C PRO A 556 -27.21 1.78 -3.90
N LYS A 557 -27.11 0.61 -4.55
CA LYS A 557 -28.06 -0.51 -4.30
C LYS A 557 -27.76 -1.27 -3.01
N ASP A 558 -26.61 -1.01 -2.41
CA ASP A 558 -26.01 -1.73 -1.29
C ASP A 558 -25.19 -0.75 -0.45
N ASP A 559 -25.71 -0.37 0.71
CA ASP A 559 -25.06 0.58 1.63
C ASP A 559 -23.79 0.01 2.31
N LEU A 560 -23.56 -1.31 2.16
CA LEU A 560 -22.40 -2.03 2.67
C LEU A 560 -21.45 -2.47 1.54
N ALA A 561 -21.51 -1.81 0.38
CA ALA A 561 -20.57 -2.00 -0.72
C ALA A 561 -19.26 -1.20 -0.48
N GLN A 562 -18.14 -1.91 -0.32
CA GLN A 562 -16.82 -1.31 -0.17
C GLN A 562 -16.32 -0.66 -1.47
N VAL A 563 -15.80 0.56 -1.37
CA VAL A 563 -15.23 1.31 -2.50
C VAL A 563 -13.74 0.98 -2.66
N THR A 564 -13.44 -0.07 -3.42
CA THR A 564 -12.06 -0.45 -3.80
C THR A 564 -11.60 0.32 -5.05
N ALA A 565 -10.30 0.61 -5.16
CA ALA A 565 -9.74 1.21 -6.38
C ALA A 565 -9.86 0.27 -7.60
N THR A 566 -10.18 0.84 -8.77
CA THR A 566 -10.33 0.09 -10.03
C THR A 566 -9.13 0.21 -10.96
N SER A 567 -8.38 1.31 -10.88
CA SER A 567 -7.19 1.56 -11.70
C SER A 567 -6.23 2.56 -11.02
N TRP A 568 -5.04 2.74 -11.58
CA TRP A 568 -4.01 3.66 -11.09
C TRP A 568 -3.52 4.59 -12.21
N ARG A 569 -3.52 5.90 -11.94
CA ARG A 569 -2.99 6.90 -12.86
C ARG A 569 -1.48 7.05 -12.64
N THR A 570 -0.72 6.18 -13.28
CA THR A 570 0.75 6.09 -13.14
C THR A 570 1.54 6.84 -14.24
N THR A 571 0.84 7.54 -15.14
CA THR A 571 1.43 8.32 -16.25
C THR A 571 1.96 9.71 -15.85
N LEU A 572 1.57 10.22 -14.67
CA LEU A 572 2.01 11.51 -14.13
C LEU A 572 2.45 11.37 -12.66
N PRO A 573 3.48 12.10 -12.20
CA PRO A 573 3.90 12.17 -10.80
C PRO A 573 2.98 13.06 -9.95
N LEU A 574 3.06 12.93 -8.62
CA LEU A 574 2.25 13.73 -7.69
C LEU A 574 2.45 15.24 -7.82
N CYS A 575 3.60 15.73 -8.30
CA CYS A 575 3.81 17.16 -8.58
C CYS A 575 3.04 17.67 -9.81
N ALA A 576 2.66 16.79 -10.75
CA ALA A 576 2.07 17.17 -12.04
C ALA A 576 0.53 17.13 -12.09
N TYR A 577 -0.13 16.57 -11.08
CA TYR A 577 -1.61 16.56 -11.02
C TYR A 577 -2.21 17.96 -10.79
N PRO A 578 -3.43 18.24 -11.27
CA PRO A 578 -4.22 19.36 -10.77
C PRO A 578 -4.58 19.11 -9.29
N PRO A 579 -4.32 20.06 -8.37
CA PRO A 579 -4.80 19.98 -6.99
C PRO A 579 -6.17 20.65 -6.85
N TYR A 580 -6.86 20.37 -5.73
CA TYR A 580 -7.93 21.22 -5.24
C TYR A 580 -7.32 22.49 -4.62
N GLU A 581 -7.76 23.66 -5.04
CA GLU A 581 -7.50 24.92 -4.33
C GLU A 581 -8.64 25.18 -3.35
N VAL A 582 -8.33 25.39 -2.06
CA VAL A 582 -9.31 25.67 -1.01
C VAL A 582 -8.84 26.81 -0.10
N ASP A 583 -9.77 27.68 0.31
CA ASP A 583 -9.55 28.62 1.42
C ASP A 583 -9.69 27.87 2.75
N GLY A 584 -8.56 27.57 3.38
CA GLY A 584 -8.51 26.76 4.60
C GLY A 584 -9.16 27.40 5.83
N ALA A 585 -9.51 28.70 5.78
CA ALA A 585 -10.26 29.38 6.84
C ALA A 585 -11.78 29.33 6.65
N ARG A 586 -12.25 28.87 5.48
CA ARG A 586 -13.68 28.75 5.14
C ARG A 586 -14.11 27.33 4.87
N MET A 587 -13.18 26.46 4.46
CA MET A 587 -13.47 25.06 4.13
C MET A 587 -13.49 24.15 5.35
N PHE A 588 -12.64 24.41 6.36
CA PHE A 588 -12.43 23.56 7.52
C PHE A 588 -12.90 24.24 8.81
N ASP A 589 -13.49 23.46 9.71
CA ASP A 589 -13.94 23.91 11.04
C ASP A 589 -12.78 23.86 12.05
N LYS A 590 -11.83 22.93 11.84
CA LYS A 590 -10.60 22.81 12.64
C LYS A 590 -9.47 22.18 11.83
N VAL A 591 -8.24 22.60 12.12
CA VAL A 591 -7.03 21.85 11.83
C VAL A 591 -6.45 21.35 13.15
N ILE A 592 -6.06 20.08 13.19
CA ILE A 592 -5.53 19.40 14.38
C ILE A 592 -4.20 18.76 13.99
N LEU A 593 -3.23 18.79 14.91
CA LEU A 593 -1.96 18.09 14.77
C LEU A 593 -1.96 16.96 15.82
N SER A 594 -1.43 15.79 15.45
CA SER A 594 -1.38 14.58 16.29
C SER A 594 -0.01 13.92 16.17
N GLY A 595 0.47 13.36 17.27
CA GLY A 595 1.80 12.76 17.40
C GLY A 595 2.74 13.58 18.28
N ALA A 596 3.89 13.00 18.60
CA ALA A 596 4.82 13.58 19.59
C ALA A 596 5.46 14.90 19.11
N GLY A 597 5.50 15.92 19.98
CA GLY A 597 6.05 17.25 19.67
C GLY A 597 5.15 18.12 18.79
N THR A 598 3.88 17.73 18.59
CA THR A 598 2.89 18.58 17.89
C THR A 598 2.20 19.58 18.83
N GLU A 599 2.26 19.32 20.13
CA GLU A 599 1.86 20.17 21.24
C GLU A 599 2.67 21.49 21.32
N ASP A 600 3.91 21.50 20.85
CA ASP A 600 4.80 22.68 20.85
C ASP A 600 4.62 23.59 19.61
N VAL A 601 3.79 23.20 18.64
CA VAL A 601 3.60 23.97 17.39
C VAL A 601 2.71 25.19 17.68
N VAL A 602 3.31 26.37 17.71
CA VAL A 602 2.58 27.65 17.80
C VAL A 602 1.85 27.99 16.49
N SER A 603 0.73 28.71 16.55
CA SER A 603 -0.14 28.98 15.39
C SER A 603 0.51 29.81 14.26
N SER A 604 1.65 30.45 14.48
CA SER A 604 2.45 31.07 13.40
C SER A 604 3.15 30.03 12.50
N GLU A 605 3.43 28.84 13.02
CA GLU A 605 4.20 27.78 12.36
C GLU A 605 3.33 26.74 11.66
N VAL A 606 2.03 26.67 11.96
CA VAL A 606 1.10 25.68 11.36
C VAL A 606 1.16 25.66 9.84
N ARG A 607 1.33 26.84 9.20
CA ARG A 607 1.49 26.98 7.74
C ARG A 607 2.71 26.25 7.19
N ARG A 608 3.81 26.18 7.95
CA ARG A 608 5.04 25.45 7.57
C ARG A 608 4.89 23.96 7.84
N VAL A 609 4.26 23.59 8.97
CA VAL A 609 4.04 22.18 9.38
C VAL A 609 3.05 21.45 8.44
N LEU A 610 2.08 22.16 7.86
CA LEU A 610 1.17 21.61 6.87
C LEU A 610 1.78 21.52 5.45
N ASN A 611 2.86 22.24 5.15
CA ASN A 611 3.37 22.36 3.78
C ASN A 611 4.13 21.09 3.35
N GLY A 612 3.54 20.30 2.45
CA GLY A 612 4.03 18.97 2.06
C GLY A 612 3.50 17.83 2.95
N ALA A 613 2.60 18.10 3.90
CA ALA A 613 2.14 17.12 4.88
C ALA A 613 1.06 16.16 4.33
N ILE A 614 1.10 14.91 4.81
CA ILE A 614 -0.03 13.98 4.73
C ILE A 614 -0.98 14.26 5.90
N VAL A 615 -2.27 14.38 5.59
CA VAL A 615 -3.35 14.65 6.55
C VAL A 615 -4.51 13.67 6.38
N GLY A 616 -5.14 13.27 7.47
CA GLY A 616 -6.45 12.61 7.45
C GLY A 616 -7.54 13.63 7.12
N LEU A 617 -8.45 13.26 6.21
CA LEU A 617 -9.63 14.03 5.83
C LEU A 617 -10.82 13.53 6.66
N VAL A 618 -11.16 14.28 7.70
CA VAL A 618 -12.09 13.84 8.75
C VAL A 618 -13.40 14.62 8.69
N ALA A 619 -14.52 13.89 8.68
CA ALA A 619 -15.84 14.44 8.95
C ALA A 619 -16.16 14.31 10.45
N SER A 620 -16.82 15.31 11.01
CA SER A 620 -17.27 15.35 12.41
C SER A 620 -18.73 15.76 12.49
N ALA A 621 -19.45 15.24 13.48
CA ALA A 621 -20.84 15.62 13.72
C ALA A 621 -20.93 17.11 14.13
N PRO A 622 -21.94 17.87 13.65
CA PRO A 622 -22.09 19.28 14.01
C PRO A 622 -22.18 19.49 15.53
N GLY A 623 -21.38 20.42 16.05
CA GLY A 623 -21.36 20.78 17.47
C GLY A 623 -20.65 19.79 18.40
N THR A 624 -19.90 18.80 17.88
CA THR A 624 -19.06 17.90 18.70
C THR A 624 -17.58 18.29 18.75
N LEU A 625 -17.26 19.50 18.30
CA LEU A 625 -15.94 20.12 18.37
C LEU A 625 -16.09 21.50 18.99
N ASP A 626 -15.14 21.86 19.86
CA ASP A 626 -15.04 23.22 20.40
C ASP A 626 -14.53 24.15 19.29
N ILE A 627 -15.47 24.75 18.56
CA ILE A 627 -15.21 25.80 17.58
C ILE A 627 -15.13 27.12 18.35
N ASP A 628 -13.94 27.73 18.35
CA ASP A 628 -13.68 29.02 18.98
C ASP A 628 -14.40 30.11 18.18
N ILE A 629 -15.58 30.55 18.64
CA ILE A 629 -16.38 31.60 17.96
C ILE A 629 -15.79 32.98 18.27
N GLU A 630 -14.60 33.25 17.73
CA GLU A 630 -14.03 34.59 17.66
C GLU A 630 -14.92 35.46 16.76
N SER A 631 -15.84 36.18 17.38
CA SER A 631 -16.88 37.00 16.73
C SER A 631 -16.35 38.37 16.27
N ASP A 632 -15.03 38.54 16.23
CA ASP A 632 -14.36 39.79 15.93
C ASP A 632 -14.04 39.89 14.43
N THR A 633 -14.94 40.53 13.67
CA THR A 633 -14.83 40.75 12.21
C THR A 633 -13.62 41.62 11.79
N SER A 634 -12.74 41.96 12.73
CA SER A 634 -11.53 42.75 12.57
C SER A 634 -10.25 41.89 12.36
N VAL A 635 -10.30 40.60 12.68
CA VAL A 635 -9.14 39.69 12.56
C VAL A 635 -9.00 39.19 11.11
N PRO A 636 -7.80 39.24 10.49
CA PRO A 636 -7.59 38.65 9.17
C PRO A 636 -7.70 37.12 9.26
N ALA A 637 -8.45 36.51 8.32
CA ALA A 637 -8.72 35.08 8.33
C ALA A 637 -7.46 34.22 8.51
N THR A 638 -7.48 33.34 9.51
CA THR A 638 -6.39 32.41 9.88
C THR A 638 -6.79 30.97 9.59
N ILE A 639 -5.81 30.06 9.56
CA ILE A 639 -6.12 28.62 9.55
C ILE A 639 -6.62 28.26 10.96
N PRO A 640 -7.78 27.60 11.13
CA PRO A 640 -8.43 27.39 12.43
C PRO A 640 -7.71 26.29 13.24
N TYR A 641 -6.57 26.66 13.82
CA TYR A 641 -5.68 25.77 14.55
C TYR A 641 -5.47 26.26 16.00
N THR A 642 -5.81 25.38 16.94
CA THR A 642 -5.57 25.56 18.39
C THR A 642 -4.41 24.68 18.81
N GLN A 643 -3.40 25.26 19.46
CA GLN A 643 -2.21 24.52 19.92
C GLN A 643 -2.59 23.44 20.96
N GLY A 644 -2.04 22.24 20.81
CA GLY A 644 -2.29 21.11 21.72
C GLY A 644 -3.71 20.54 21.70
N PHE A 645 -4.54 20.87 20.70
CA PHE A 645 -5.92 20.37 20.60
C PHE A 645 -5.97 18.84 20.42
N ALA A 646 -6.88 18.17 21.12
CA ALA A 646 -6.96 16.71 21.14
C ALA A 646 -7.47 16.11 19.81
N PRO A 647 -7.08 14.87 19.45
CA PRO A 647 -7.61 14.18 18.27
C PRO A 647 -9.16 14.07 18.29
N PRO A 648 -9.84 14.14 17.12
CA PRO A 648 -11.29 14.03 17.04
C PRO A 648 -11.85 12.78 17.74
N SER A 649 -12.98 12.93 18.43
CA SER A 649 -13.61 11.81 19.15
C SER A 649 -14.16 10.76 18.16
N PRO A 650 -13.70 9.49 18.21
CA PRO A 650 -14.12 8.44 17.28
C PRO A 650 -15.64 8.14 17.32
N ALA A 651 -16.29 8.35 18.46
CA ALA A 651 -17.75 8.19 18.57
C ALA A 651 -18.56 9.17 17.70
N THR A 652 -17.93 10.25 17.22
CA THR A 652 -18.57 11.40 16.57
C THR A 652 -17.86 11.86 15.28
N SER A 653 -16.85 11.13 14.81
CA SER A 653 -16.07 11.49 13.63
C SER A 653 -15.58 10.29 12.84
N THR A 654 -15.35 10.45 11.54
CA THR A 654 -14.83 9.40 10.64
C THR A 654 -13.82 9.98 9.66
N CYS A 655 -12.80 9.22 9.31
CA CYS A 655 -11.80 9.55 8.32
C CYS A 655 -12.19 8.96 6.96
N HIS A 656 -12.45 9.80 5.97
CA HIS A 656 -12.80 9.36 4.61
C HIS A 656 -11.58 8.99 3.75
N GLY A 657 -10.37 9.24 4.24
CA GLY A 657 -9.12 8.97 3.54
C GLY A 657 -8.05 10.01 3.82
N LEU A 658 -7.00 10.02 2.99
CA LEU A 658 -5.85 10.92 3.15
C LEU A 658 -5.81 12.00 2.08
N GLY A 659 -5.30 13.17 2.46
CA GLY A 659 -4.89 14.25 1.58
C GLY A 659 -3.39 14.51 1.70
N LEU A 660 -2.78 14.99 0.63
CA LEU A 660 -1.45 15.60 0.61
C LEU A 660 -1.63 17.10 0.37
N ILE A 661 -1.24 17.91 1.36
CA ILE A 661 -1.21 19.37 1.22
C ILE A 661 0.06 19.72 0.42
N ARG A 662 -0.06 19.86 -0.90
CA ARG A 662 1.06 20.17 -1.80
C ARG A 662 1.71 21.51 -1.46
N SER A 663 0.90 22.53 -1.19
CA SER A 663 1.40 23.88 -0.86
C SER A 663 0.40 24.69 -0.04
N VAL A 664 0.87 25.41 0.97
CA VAL A 664 0.11 26.42 1.72
C VAL A 664 0.59 27.81 1.31
N SER A 665 -0.35 28.74 1.09
CA SER A 665 -0.01 30.14 0.77
C SER A 665 0.69 30.82 1.97
N PRO A 666 1.81 31.54 1.75
CA PRO A 666 2.52 32.25 2.82
C PRO A 666 1.80 33.54 3.26
N SER A 667 0.88 34.06 2.44
CA SER A 667 0.24 35.37 2.62
C SER A 667 -1.30 35.32 2.68
N SER A 668 -1.91 34.17 2.42
CA SER A 668 -3.37 33.96 2.49
C SER A 668 -3.70 32.57 3.04
N THR A 669 -4.96 32.27 3.30
CA THR A 669 -5.43 30.97 3.81
C THR A 669 -5.59 29.90 2.73
N HIS A 670 -5.32 30.22 1.46
CA HIS A 670 -5.41 29.28 0.34
C HIS A 670 -4.35 28.17 0.45
N MET A 671 -4.75 26.94 0.14
CA MET A 671 -3.88 25.78 0.07
C MET A 671 -4.28 24.84 -1.07
N HIS A 672 -3.30 24.11 -1.59
CA HIS A 672 -3.46 23.10 -2.62
C HIS A 672 -3.45 21.70 -2.01
N ILE A 673 -4.53 20.93 -2.19
CA ILE A 673 -4.69 19.57 -1.66
C ILE A 673 -4.81 18.58 -2.81
N LEU A 674 -4.07 17.47 -2.73
CA LEU A 674 -4.23 16.29 -3.57
C LEU A 674 -4.88 15.19 -2.74
N THR A 675 -5.90 14.54 -3.29
CA THR A 675 -6.51 13.36 -2.68
C THR A 675 -7.25 12.54 -3.76
N PRO A 676 -7.22 11.20 -3.68
CA PRO A 676 -7.99 10.34 -4.57
C PRO A 676 -9.46 10.18 -4.12
N VAL A 677 -9.83 10.67 -2.93
CA VAL A 677 -11.17 10.53 -2.35
C VAL A 677 -12.21 11.27 -3.23
N PRO A 678 -13.36 10.65 -3.57
CA PRO A 678 -14.43 11.27 -4.36
C PRO A 678 -15.07 12.50 -3.71
N HIS A 679 -15.52 13.44 -4.55
CA HIS A 679 -16.13 14.72 -4.16
C HIS A 679 -17.23 14.61 -3.08
N GLY A 680 -18.06 13.56 -3.12
CA GLY A 680 -19.17 13.38 -2.18
C GLY A 680 -18.71 13.24 -0.73
N LEU A 681 -17.60 12.53 -0.49
CA LEU A 681 -17.01 12.36 0.84
C LEU A 681 -16.15 13.57 1.22
N LEU A 682 -15.53 14.24 0.23
CA LEU A 682 -14.80 15.50 0.44
C LEU A 682 -15.69 16.64 0.98
N ALA A 683 -16.98 16.65 0.63
CA ALA A 683 -17.92 17.66 1.10
C ALA A 683 -18.16 17.59 2.62
N GLU A 684 -18.09 16.39 3.20
CA GLU A 684 -18.28 16.15 4.65
C GLU A 684 -16.97 16.32 5.45
N ALA A 685 -15.80 16.23 4.79
CA ALA A 685 -14.49 16.32 5.42
C ALA A 685 -14.11 17.75 5.87
N LYS A 686 -14.64 18.18 7.02
CA LYS A 686 -14.45 19.51 7.61
C LYS A 686 -13.29 19.65 8.59
N VAL A 687 -12.58 18.57 8.90
CA VAL A 687 -11.41 18.58 9.78
C VAL A 687 -10.20 18.02 9.06
N LEU A 688 -9.06 18.71 9.17
CA LEU A 688 -7.75 18.16 8.78
C LEU A 688 -6.99 17.69 10.02
N VAL A 689 -6.51 16.46 10.01
CA VAL A 689 -5.64 15.92 11.07
C VAL A 689 -4.26 15.61 10.49
N LYS A 690 -3.22 16.35 10.87
CA LYS A 690 -1.83 16.08 10.47
C LYS A 690 -1.17 15.12 11.48
N GLY A 691 -0.53 14.06 10.98
CA GLY A 691 0.09 13.03 11.81
C GLY A 691 1.63 13.07 11.82
N GLU A 692 2.23 11.97 12.28
CA GLU A 692 3.65 11.63 12.11
C GLU A 692 3.97 11.09 10.71
N LEU A 693 2.96 10.75 9.89
CA LEU A 693 3.18 10.33 8.50
C LEU A 693 3.79 11.44 7.64
N GLU A 694 4.95 11.15 7.05
CA GLU A 694 5.61 11.98 6.04
C GLU A 694 5.35 11.43 4.63
N LEU A 695 5.42 12.30 3.62
CA LEU A 695 5.34 11.91 2.22
C LEU A 695 6.61 11.12 1.81
N PRO A 696 6.50 9.87 1.33
CA PRO A 696 7.66 9.15 0.82
C PRO A 696 8.34 9.92 -0.31
N ILE A 697 9.67 9.92 -0.36
CA ILE A 697 10.48 10.70 -1.32
C ILE A 697 10.05 10.52 -2.78
N TRP A 698 9.53 9.34 -3.15
CA TRP A 698 8.96 9.06 -4.47
C TRP A 698 7.84 10.04 -4.88
N GLY A 699 7.01 10.49 -3.93
CA GLY A 699 5.96 11.48 -4.16
C GLY A 699 6.46 12.92 -4.31
N MET A 700 7.75 13.17 -4.04
CA MET A 700 8.41 14.47 -4.15
C MET A 700 9.21 14.62 -5.46
N LEU A 701 9.27 13.58 -6.29
CA LEU A 701 10.09 13.51 -7.50
C LEU A 701 9.23 13.55 -8.78
N ASP A 702 9.82 14.06 -9.86
CA ASP A 702 9.27 13.93 -11.22
C ASP A 702 9.99 12.79 -11.94
N PHE A 703 9.28 11.70 -12.24
CA PHE A 703 9.88 10.55 -12.93
C PHE A 703 9.92 10.69 -14.46
N ARG A 704 9.37 11.78 -15.03
CA ARG A 704 9.19 11.95 -16.48
C ARG A 704 10.41 12.55 -17.19
N GLY A 705 11.23 13.29 -16.45
CA GLY A 705 12.48 13.86 -16.95
C GLY A 705 13.70 12.99 -16.61
N ASP A 706 14.87 13.38 -17.13
CA ASP A 706 16.16 12.74 -16.83
C ASP A 706 16.59 12.90 -15.36
N GLY A 707 15.83 13.66 -14.56
CA GLY A 707 16.03 13.88 -13.13
C GLY A 707 16.89 15.11 -12.80
N GLU A 708 17.25 15.95 -13.77
CA GLU A 708 17.97 17.22 -13.57
C GLU A 708 17.11 18.35 -12.97
N ASP A 709 15.79 18.19 -13.04
CA ASP A 709 14.82 19.03 -12.35
C ASP A 709 13.69 18.18 -11.73
N VAL A 710 12.90 18.81 -10.88
CA VAL A 710 11.55 18.34 -10.48
C VAL A 710 10.56 19.42 -10.89
N ALA A 711 9.66 19.09 -11.82
CA ALA A 711 8.63 20.01 -12.34
C ALA A 711 9.18 21.38 -12.82
N GLY A 712 10.36 21.40 -13.43
CA GLY A 712 11.06 22.60 -13.91
C GLY A 712 11.91 23.32 -12.86
N VAL A 713 11.96 22.83 -11.61
CA VAL A 713 12.86 23.34 -10.57
C VAL A 713 14.13 22.49 -10.54
N GLU A 714 15.26 23.09 -10.92
CA GLU A 714 16.61 22.50 -10.86
C GLU A 714 16.87 21.80 -9.51
N LYS A 715 17.40 20.55 -9.55
CA LYS A 715 17.71 19.71 -8.36
C LYS A 715 18.04 20.52 -7.09
N GLY A 716 19.12 21.29 -7.11
CA GLY A 716 19.64 22.01 -5.93
C GLY A 716 18.74 23.11 -5.34
N LYS A 717 17.55 23.35 -5.91
CA LYS A 717 16.57 24.36 -5.48
C LYS A 717 15.19 23.77 -5.15
N VAL A 718 15.00 22.46 -5.29
CA VAL A 718 13.72 21.80 -4.97
C VAL A 718 13.53 21.79 -3.44
N PRO A 719 12.41 22.30 -2.89
CA PRO A 719 12.18 22.31 -1.45
C PRO A 719 12.26 20.92 -0.82
N TYR A 720 12.75 20.86 0.43
CA TYR A 720 12.86 19.66 1.28
C TYR A 720 13.81 18.54 0.79
N LEU A 721 14.29 18.59 -0.45
CA LEU A 721 15.16 17.57 -1.02
C LEU A 721 16.62 18.05 -1.12
N GLN A 722 17.56 17.17 -0.79
CA GLN A 722 19.00 17.41 -0.93
C GLN A 722 19.62 16.30 -1.78
N TRP A 723 20.39 16.68 -2.81
CA TRP A 723 21.11 15.75 -3.68
C TRP A 723 22.56 15.60 -3.27
N GLY A 724 23.11 14.39 -3.47
CA GLY A 724 24.48 14.04 -3.10
C GLY A 724 24.62 13.62 -1.64
N LYS A 725 25.84 13.73 -1.10
CA LYS A 725 26.09 13.66 0.34
C LYS A 725 26.12 15.08 0.89
N GLY A 726 25.54 15.31 2.07
CA GLY A 726 25.68 16.58 2.76
C GLY A 726 27.15 16.84 3.12
N GLU A 727 27.66 18.01 2.76
CA GLU A 727 29.00 18.46 3.12
C GLU A 727 28.99 19.17 4.48
N GLY A 728 29.97 18.85 5.33
CA GLY A 728 30.14 19.47 6.66
C GLY A 728 30.22 18.47 7.81
N ALA A 729 30.93 18.86 8.87
CA ALA A 729 31.10 18.06 10.09
C ALA A 729 29.78 17.96 10.88
N GLY A 730 29.01 16.90 10.62
CA GLY A 730 27.66 16.70 11.16
C GLY A 730 26.55 16.65 10.11
N ALA A 731 26.88 16.80 8.82
CA ALA A 731 25.92 16.67 7.72
C ALA A 731 25.49 15.21 7.45
N GLU A 732 26.25 14.21 7.90
CA GLU A 732 25.72 12.85 8.10
C GLU A 732 24.99 12.76 9.46
N ARG A 733 23.71 12.32 9.47
CA ARG A 733 22.84 12.16 10.68
C ARG A 733 23.66 11.50 11.81
N ARG A 734 23.95 12.29 12.86
CA ARG A 734 24.97 12.00 13.89
C ARG A 734 24.73 10.62 14.53
N ARG A 735 25.46 9.60 14.07
CA ARG A 735 25.28 8.18 14.49
C ARG A 735 25.72 7.97 15.94
N VAL A 736 24.82 8.17 16.89
CA VAL A 736 25.03 7.86 18.31
C VAL A 736 25.18 6.34 18.48
N ARG A 737 26.44 5.87 18.58
CA ARG A 737 26.73 4.48 18.97
C ARG A 737 26.41 4.30 20.45
N ARG A 738 25.21 3.79 20.78
CA ARG A 738 24.86 3.44 22.17
C ARG A 738 25.61 2.20 22.68
N ASN A 739 26.12 1.35 21.79
CA ASN A 739 26.93 0.18 22.13
C ASN A 739 28.37 0.58 22.48
N LEU A 740 28.53 1.31 23.58
CA LEU A 740 29.82 1.63 24.18
C LEU A 740 30.06 0.67 25.35
N MET A 741 30.38 -0.58 25.02
CA MET A 741 30.74 -1.62 25.98
C MET A 741 31.85 -1.10 26.91
N ARG A 742 31.61 -1.14 28.22
CA ARG A 742 32.63 -0.83 29.22
C ARG A 742 33.72 -1.91 29.14
N ARG A 743 35.00 -1.50 29.08
CA ARG A 743 36.13 -2.42 29.25
C ARG A 743 35.95 -3.19 30.57
N GLY A 744 35.78 -4.51 30.49
CA GLY A 744 35.46 -5.36 31.64
C GLY A 744 34.56 -6.56 31.32
N GLN A 745 33.95 -6.62 30.14
CA GLN A 745 33.26 -7.82 29.63
C GLN A 745 33.89 -8.25 28.30
N MET A 746 34.65 -9.34 28.36
CA MET A 746 35.11 -10.19 27.25
C MET A 746 35.32 -11.60 27.80
#